data_AF-A0A9N8KZ41-F1
#
_entry.id   AF-A0A9N8KZ41-F1
#
_cell.length_a   1.000
_cell.length_b   1.000
_cell.length_c   1.000
_cell.angle_alpha   90.00
_cell.angle_beta   90.00
_cell.angle_gamma   90.00
#
_symmetry.space_group_name_H-M   'P 1'
#
loop_
_entity.id
_entity.type
_entity.pdbx_description
1 polymer ?
#
loop_
_entity_poly.entity_id
_entity_poly.type
_entity_poly.pdbx_seq_one_letter_code
_entity_poly.pdbx_strand_id
1 'polypeptide(L)'
;MDFKTPWWVKFRKRGYKPRNYLTFEMILRRSFVETVQEYLSCASIAGIREINNPDSTLLQRAFRVILLIASLVSVIYFLQYTWVSTLANPLVVTGESSVYPIKDIDFPAVAFCNINRISQKSLKKHAAASYPRLSKMNMTLTDLEYFYQNMGRLIDFAYEDIGLYTKLMDAFSLEEFSDLTVDLMKMLAPSCKDMMIKCQWAGRIVDCKTIFELRRTVLGHCCTFNYVLDYNAAISLHATIAPVKRQIVPGVNNGLRVVLDAMVDDYAYPLTYRTGFEVLVFDPIHFADMTGGRVIQRMVQPNQEQFFQLESVKQIASPEVRKYPLSARKCLFRDENVQEFHNKYSYSACVVKCRIQSVQSLCKCIPYFMPTSYKNVPTCTLKNLRCLDKYREKLQYLYPLDSDDTEGLEQELVDSLYCPDCLPDCELTHHYTKSFKIPLPLPNGTKKHKGFVSEFLNGINLTNKCVISIYHPTTSGILHRLDVVAYWFEILSDDPVDRPVPSVPPNPVENLGARIRDLDVDSIRRYLAQKLGFYEAAESTPPVPVDQVLDEVNLDGIVKWIKNERCKNIITLAGAGISTSAGIPDFRSPETGLYHNLQKYDLPEPQAIFEINFFRQNPKPFFMLAKELYPGRFKPTISHYFIKLLHEKGLLLRHYTQNIDTLERCAGIPEDKLVEAHGTFYTSHCLDCRKEYSLEYVKERIFADQIPICTECPGVVKPDIVFFGESLPDRFQRCLQEDFQHLTLTAIQEVVGGFDSHPRQMVPEWCPRLLINREKAGMRSPLLRLWGVMSGGLQLDDDAVRDVARLGDCDDGCQDLADRLGWGDELRAMIARDYERLELEASLSPTPVPAAAAPTDPKL
;
A
#
# COMPACT_ATOMS: atom_id res chain seq x y z
N MET A 1 -46.11 50.05 -36.75
CA MET A 1 -46.71 51.37 -36.99
C MET A 1 -45.65 52.28 -37.60
N ASP A 2 -45.90 52.71 -38.84
CA ASP A 2 -45.27 53.78 -39.63
C ASP A 2 -43.79 54.16 -39.40
N PHE A 3 -42.95 53.67 -40.31
CA PHE A 3 -41.72 54.34 -40.75
C PHE A 3 -42.08 55.67 -41.41
N LYS A 4 -41.91 56.81 -40.73
CA LYS A 4 -41.95 58.12 -41.39
C LYS A 4 -40.78 59.02 -41.04
N THR A 5 -40.03 59.30 -42.11
CA THR A 5 -38.98 60.29 -42.34
C THR A 5 -37.63 60.08 -41.65
N PRO A 6 -36.57 59.82 -42.44
CA PRO A 6 -35.22 59.82 -41.92
C PRO A 6 -34.78 61.21 -41.42
N TRP A 7 -34.00 61.22 -40.35
CA TRP A 7 -33.64 62.38 -39.54
C TRP A 7 -32.98 63.53 -40.32
N TRP A 8 -32.32 63.25 -41.45
CA TRP A 8 -31.62 64.25 -42.27
C TRP A 8 -32.54 65.21 -43.05
N VAL A 9 -33.81 64.85 -43.27
CA VAL A 9 -34.77 65.71 -44.00
C VAL A 9 -35.17 66.94 -43.18
N LYS A 10 -35.18 66.82 -41.84
CA LYS A 10 -35.41 67.95 -40.92
C LYS A 10 -34.22 68.92 -40.87
N PHE A 11 -33.00 68.46 -41.19
CA PHE A 11 -31.79 69.27 -41.07
C PHE A 11 -31.55 70.20 -42.27
N ARG A 12 -32.09 69.89 -43.45
CA ARG A 12 -31.84 70.67 -44.69
C ARG A 12 -32.54 72.04 -44.72
N LYS A 13 -33.49 72.32 -43.81
CA LYS A 13 -34.31 73.56 -43.80
C LYS A 13 -33.83 74.65 -42.82
N ARG A 14 -32.74 74.44 -42.07
CA ARG A 14 -32.18 75.51 -41.23
C ARG A 14 -31.12 76.29 -42.02
N GLY A 15 -31.56 77.36 -42.67
CA GLY A 15 -30.66 78.32 -43.30
C GLY A 15 -29.81 79.02 -42.25
N TYR A 16 -28.53 78.64 -42.15
CA TYR A 16 -27.55 79.28 -41.28
C TYR A 16 -26.90 80.44 -42.04
N LYS A 17 -27.11 81.69 -41.59
CA LYS A 17 -26.33 82.84 -42.07
C LYS A 17 -24.90 82.72 -41.54
N PRO A 18 -23.85 82.79 -42.38
CA PRO A 18 -22.49 82.64 -41.89
C PRO A 18 -22.03 83.95 -41.25
N ARG A 19 -21.68 83.90 -39.97
CA ARG A 19 -20.75 84.86 -39.39
C ARG A 19 -19.66 84.07 -38.69
N ASN A 20 -18.44 84.27 -39.19
CA ASN A 20 -17.14 83.77 -38.76
C ASN A 20 -16.74 82.41 -39.35
N TYR A 21 -15.65 82.44 -40.14
CA TYR A 21 -14.99 81.28 -40.72
C TYR A 21 -14.40 80.41 -39.60
N LEU A 22 -15.00 79.25 -39.36
CA LEU A 22 -14.36 78.15 -38.64
C LEU A 22 -13.48 77.39 -39.66
N THR A 23 -12.19 77.24 -39.37
CA THR A 23 -11.29 76.41 -40.18
C THR A 23 -11.74 74.94 -40.18
N PHE A 24 -11.48 74.20 -41.25
CA PHE A 24 -11.86 72.77 -41.39
C PHE A 24 -11.40 71.92 -40.19
N GLU A 25 -10.24 72.23 -39.62
CA GLU A 25 -9.70 71.60 -38.42
C GLU A 25 -10.57 71.83 -37.17
N MET A 26 -11.16 73.02 -37.02
CA MET A 26 -12.08 73.33 -35.91
C MET A 26 -13.41 72.58 -36.06
N ILE A 27 -13.89 72.39 -37.29
CA ILE A 27 -15.10 71.61 -37.58
C ILE A 27 -14.85 70.12 -37.25
N LEU A 28 -13.70 69.58 -37.65
CA LEU A 28 -13.30 68.21 -37.33
C LEU A 28 -13.16 67.97 -35.82
N ARG A 29 -12.47 68.87 -35.09
CA ARG A 29 -12.34 68.76 -33.63
C ARG A 29 -13.70 68.81 -32.94
N ARG A 30 -14.59 69.72 -33.37
CA ARG A 30 -15.94 69.83 -32.80
C ARG A 30 -16.79 68.60 -33.08
N SER A 31 -16.77 68.11 -34.32
CA SER A 31 -17.46 66.88 -34.72
C SER A 31 -16.93 65.66 -33.96
N PHE A 32 -15.61 65.57 -33.75
CA PHE A 32 -14.98 64.50 -32.99
C PHE A 32 -15.42 64.51 -31.52
N VAL A 33 -15.40 65.68 -30.89
CA VAL A 33 -15.86 65.84 -29.49
C VAL A 33 -17.33 65.48 -29.35
N GLU A 34 -18.19 65.95 -30.26
CA GLU A 34 -19.63 65.62 -30.26
C GLU A 34 -19.85 64.10 -30.43
N THR A 35 -19.10 63.45 -31.34
CA THR A 35 -19.19 62.00 -31.57
C THR A 35 -18.71 61.19 -30.36
N VAL A 36 -17.61 61.61 -29.71
CA VAL A 36 -17.10 60.95 -28.51
C VAL A 36 -18.07 61.10 -27.34
N GLN A 37 -18.68 62.28 -27.16
CA GLN A 37 -19.70 62.49 -26.13
C GLN A 37 -20.93 61.63 -26.37
N GLU A 38 -21.37 61.51 -27.63
CA GLU A 38 -22.49 60.65 -27.99
C GLU A 38 -22.16 59.17 -27.71
N TYR A 39 -20.97 58.69 -28.11
CA TYR A 39 -20.50 57.33 -27.80
C TYR A 39 -20.44 57.04 -26.30
N LEU A 40 -19.83 57.95 -25.52
CA LEU A 40 -19.74 57.78 -24.06
C LEU A 40 -21.13 57.77 -23.39
N SER A 41 -22.12 58.48 -23.95
CA SER A 41 -23.48 58.49 -23.43
C SER A 41 -24.28 57.21 -23.73
N CYS A 42 -23.91 56.50 -24.80
CA CYS A 42 -24.58 55.29 -25.29
C CYS A 42 -23.81 53.99 -25.00
N ALA A 43 -22.58 54.07 -24.48
CA ALA A 43 -21.74 52.91 -24.20
C ALA A 43 -22.38 51.97 -23.15
N SER A 44 -22.37 50.67 -23.44
CA SER A 44 -22.89 49.62 -22.56
C SER A 44 -21.94 49.24 -21.42
N ILE A 45 -20.67 49.68 -21.48
CA ILE A 45 -19.67 49.40 -20.45
C ILE A 45 -19.95 50.26 -19.21
N ALA A 46 -20.14 49.60 -18.07
CA ALA A 46 -20.37 50.25 -16.79
C ALA A 46 -19.22 51.24 -16.45
N GLY A 47 -19.58 52.43 -15.97
CA GLY A 47 -18.61 53.48 -15.63
C GLY A 47 -18.26 54.45 -16.77
N ILE A 48 -18.37 54.05 -18.05
CA ILE A 48 -18.09 54.94 -19.20
C ILE A 48 -19.12 56.07 -19.32
N ARG A 49 -20.41 55.75 -19.11
CA ARG A 49 -21.50 56.73 -19.11
C ARG A 49 -21.33 57.79 -18.01
N GLU A 50 -20.83 57.37 -16.86
CA GLU A 50 -20.60 58.23 -15.69
C GLU A 50 -19.42 59.18 -15.87
N ILE A 51 -18.47 58.88 -16.77
CA ILE A 51 -17.35 59.78 -17.09
C ILE A 51 -17.84 61.02 -17.86
N ASN A 52 -18.93 60.90 -18.62
CA ASN A 52 -19.50 61.97 -19.44
C ASN A 52 -20.61 62.78 -18.74
N ASN A 53 -20.79 62.62 -17.42
CA ASN A 53 -21.79 63.37 -16.66
C ASN A 53 -21.40 64.87 -16.60
N PRO A 54 -22.26 65.81 -17.05
CA PRO A 54 -21.93 67.24 -17.08
C PRO A 54 -21.67 67.85 -15.70
N ASP A 55 -22.22 67.27 -14.63
CA ASP A 55 -22.19 67.83 -13.26
C ASP A 55 -20.95 67.41 -12.44
N SER A 56 -20.13 66.48 -12.97
CA SER A 56 -18.93 65.99 -12.26
C SER A 56 -17.73 66.92 -12.42
N THR A 57 -16.96 67.13 -11.35
CA THR A 57 -15.71 67.90 -11.40
C THR A 57 -14.60 67.14 -12.15
N LEU A 58 -13.58 67.86 -12.64
CA LEU A 58 -12.43 67.25 -13.33
C LEU A 58 -11.76 66.14 -12.50
N LEU A 59 -11.68 66.33 -11.19
CA LEU A 59 -11.09 65.37 -10.26
C LEU A 59 -11.94 64.10 -10.11
N GLN A 60 -13.28 64.24 -10.08
CA GLN A 60 -14.20 63.10 -10.06
C GLN A 60 -14.14 62.30 -11.37
N ARG A 61 -14.01 62.97 -12.52
CA ARG A 61 -13.84 62.30 -13.82
C ARG A 61 -12.52 61.53 -13.89
N ALA A 62 -11.42 62.13 -13.44
CA ALA A 62 -10.12 61.47 -13.37
C ALA A 62 -10.15 60.23 -12.47
N PHE A 63 -10.78 60.32 -11.30
CA PHE A 63 -10.94 59.18 -10.39
C PHE A 63 -11.76 58.03 -11.02
N ARG A 64 -12.85 58.33 -11.73
CA ARG A 64 -13.67 57.32 -12.43
C ARG A 64 -12.90 56.63 -13.55
N VAL A 65 -12.07 57.35 -14.29
CA VAL A 65 -11.17 56.77 -15.31
C VAL A 65 -10.14 55.84 -14.66
N ILE A 66 -9.54 56.25 -13.54
CA ILE A 66 -8.58 55.42 -12.79
C ILE A 66 -9.25 54.12 -12.32
N LEU A 67 -10.47 54.19 -11.77
CA LEU A 67 -11.22 53.01 -11.36
C LEU A 67 -11.56 52.08 -12.53
N LEU A 68 -11.95 52.63 -13.68
CA LEU A 68 -12.21 51.84 -14.89
C LEU A 68 -10.95 51.10 -15.35
N ILE A 69 -9.80 51.79 -15.39
CA ILE A 69 -8.52 51.17 -15.76
C ILE A 69 -8.13 50.10 -14.73
N ALA A 70 -8.25 50.38 -13.44
CA ALA A 70 -7.96 49.41 -12.38
C ALA A 70 -8.86 48.17 -12.48
N SER A 71 -10.14 48.34 -12.79
CA SER A 71 -11.07 47.22 -13.00
C SER A 71 -10.70 46.39 -14.23
N LEU A 72 -10.31 47.02 -15.34
CA LEU A 72 -9.88 46.33 -16.55
C LEU A 72 -8.59 45.54 -16.32
N VAL A 73 -7.61 46.15 -15.64
CA VAL A 73 -6.36 45.47 -15.26
C VAL A 73 -6.65 44.28 -14.36
N SER A 74 -7.56 44.43 -13.39
CA SER A 74 -7.96 43.33 -12.50
C SER A 74 -8.62 42.18 -13.27
N VAL A 75 -9.56 42.48 -14.19
CA VAL A 75 -10.22 41.46 -15.02
C VAL A 75 -9.21 40.73 -15.90
N ILE A 76 -8.30 41.45 -16.56
CA ILE A 76 -7.23 40.84 -17.37
C ILE A 76 -6.34 39.95 -16.50
N TYR A 77 -5.98 40.41 -15.30
CA TYR A 77 -5.19 39.62 -14.37
C TYR A 77 -5.92 38.34 -13.94
N PHE A 78 -7.20 38.41 -13.57
CA PHE A 78 -8.00 37.23 -13.21
C PHE A 78 -8.17 36.25 -14.36
N LEU A 79 -8.42 36.74 -15.59
CA LEU A 79 -8.52 35.88 -16.77
C LEU A 79 -7.18 35.20 -17.06
N GLN A 80 -6.07 35.94 -17.00
CA GLN A 80 -4.73 35.37 -17.19
C GLN A 80 -4.39 34.36 -16.09
N TYR A 81 -4.69 34.68 -14.83
CA TYR A 81 -4.46 33.80 -13.69
C TYR A 81 -5.26 32.50 -13.82
N THR A 82 -6.56 32.60 -14.12
CA THR A 82 -7.46 31.43 -14.29
C THR A 82 -7.01 30.58 -15.49
N TRP A 83 -6.63 31.21 -16.59
CA TRP A 83 -6.11 30.53 -17.78
C TRP A 83 -4.81 29.75 -17.48
N VAL A 84 -3.84 30.41 -16.83
CA VAL A 84 -2.56 29.78 -16.47
C VAL A 84 -2.77 28.66 -15.43
N SER A 85 -3.61 28.90 -14.42
CA SER A 85 -3.91 27.91 -13.38
C SER A 85 -4.60 26.67 -13.94
N THR A 86 -5.57 26.84 -14.84
CA THR A 86 -6.29 25.72 -15.47
C THR A 86 -5.40 24.93 -16.42
N LEU A 87 -4.50 25.60 -17.15
CA LEU A 87 -3.54 24.93 -18.03
C LEU A 87 -2.40 24.23 -17.28
N ALA A 88 -2.10 24.65 -16.05
CA ALA A 88 -1.08 24.01 -15.24
C ALA A 88 -1.48 22.58 -14.83
N ASN A 89 -2.76 22.36 -14.46
CA ASN A 89 -3.29 21.05 -14.07
C ASN A 89 -4.64 20.79 -14.76
N PRO A 90 -4.65 20.34 -16.03
CA PRO A 90 -5.87 20.28 -16.82
C PRO A 90 -6.76 19.06 -16.52
N LEU A 91 -6.29 18.08 -15.76
CA LEU A 91 -6.97 16.79 -15.54
C LEU A 91 -7.28 16.53 -14.07
N VAL A 92 -8.40 15.84 -13.83
CA VAL A 92 -8.85 15.42 -12.50
C VAL A 92 -9.37 13.99 -12.54
N VAL A 93 -9.09 13.21 -11.49
CA VAL A 93 -9.70 11.89 -11.28
C VAL A 93 -10.84 12.03 -10.30
N THR A 94 -12.04 11.64 -10.71
CA THR A 94 -13.26 11.70 -9.89
C THR A 94 -13.87 10.30 -9.73
N GLY A 95 -14.52 10.05 -8.59
CA GLY A 95 -15.31 8.84 -8.40
C GLY A 95 -16.65 8.97 -9.12
N GLU A 96 -16.83 8.26 -10.23
CA GLU A 96 -18.08 8.30 -11.00
C GLU A 96 -19.16 7.41 -10.36
N SER A 97 -18.77 6.24 -9.84
CA SER A 97 -19.69 5.36 -9.12
C SER A 97 -18.96 4.45 -8.15
N SER A 98 -19.47 4.35 -6.92
CA SER A 98 -19.05 3.34 -5.94
C SER A 98 -19.79 2.00 -6.09
N VAL A 99 -20.77 1.92 -7.01
CA VAL A 99 -21.62 0.75 -7.23
C VAL A 99 -21.56 0.31 -8.70
N TYR A 100 -20.35 0.18 -9.24
CA TYR A 100 -20.17 -0.25 -10.63
C TYR A 100 -20.35 -1.78 -10.75
N PRO A 101 -21.27 -2.29 -11.59
CA PRO A 101 -21.60 -3.72 -11.60
C PRO A 101 -20.41 -4.62 -11.98
N ILE A 102 -20.17 -5.70 -11.22
CA ILE A 102 -19.07 -6.65 -11.51
C ILE A 102 -19.21 -7.33 -12.89
N LYS A 103 -20.42 -7.41 -13.44
CA LYS A 103 -20.68 -7.94 -14.80
C LYS A 103 -19.99 -7.11 -15.90
N ASP A 104 -19.67 -5.85 -15.62
CA ASP A 104 -19.04 -4.90 -16.55
C ASP A 104 -17.56 -4.69 -16.22
N ILE A 105 -17.03 -5.44 -15.25
CA ILE A 105 -15.62 -5.51 -14.87
C ILE A 105 -15.06 -6.83 -15.41
N ASP A 106 -13.90 -6.75 -16.04
CA ASP A 106 -13.16 -7.91 -16.51
C ASP A 106 -12.67 -8.74 -15.31
N PHE A 107 -12.87 -10.06 -15.32
CA PHE A 107 -12.29 -10.92 -14.29
C PHE A 107 -10.78 -11.03 -14.57
N PRO A 108 -9.89 -11.03 -13.56
CA PRO A 108 -8.46 -11.03 -13.81
C PRO A 108 -8.00 -12.30 -14.54
N ALA A 109 -6.88 -12.20 -15.23
CA ALA A 109 -6.11 -13.38 -15.61
C ALA A 109 -5.41 -13.94 -14.37
N VAL A 110 -5.38 -15.27 -14.29
CA VAL A 110 -4.77 -15.99 -13.17
C VAL A 110 -3.79 -17.02 -13.70
N ALA A 111 -2.52 -16.91 -13.33
CA ALA A 111 -1.52 -17.93 -13.63
C ALA A 111 -1.21 -18.79 -12.40
N PHE A 112 -1.26 -20.11 -12.56
CA PHE A 112 -0.76 -21.07 -11.59
C PHE A 112 0.59 -21.61 -12.06
N CYS A 113 1.63 -21.25 -11.33
CA CYS A 113 3.00 -21.62 -11.60
C CYS A 113 3.50 -22.56 -10.49
N ASN A 114 3.79 -23.82 -10.78
CA ASN A 114 4.33 -24.75 -9.77
C ASN A 114 5.75 -24.30 -9.40
N ILE A 115 6.08 -24.26 -8.10
CA ILE A 115 7.42 -23.85 -7.64
C ILE A 115 8.51 -24.69 -8.32
N ASN A 116 8.24 -25.97 -8.57
CA ASN A 116 9.08 -26.81 -9.40
C ASN A 116 8.98 -26.45 -10.88
N ARG A 117 10.09 -26.01 -11.47
CA ARG A 117 10.16 -25.60 -12.88
C ARG A 117 10.45 -26.74 -13.83
N ILE A 118 11.03 -27.82 -13.31
CA ILE A 118 11.39 -28.99 -14.10
C ILE A 118 10.82 -30.24 -13.44
N SER A 119 9.91 -30.90 -14.13
CA SER A 119 9.36 -32.19 -13.70
C SER A 119 10.44 -33.26 -13.78
N GLN A 120 10.66 -33.99 -12.69
CA GLN A 120 11.60 -35.11 -12.63
C GLN A 120 11.19 -36.22 -13.61
N LYS A 121 9.89 -36.50 -13.74
CA LYS A 121 9.35 -37.48 -14.69
C LYS A 121 9.58 -37.05 -16.13
N SER A 122 9.27 -35.79 -16.48
CA SER A 122 9.51 -35.26 -17.83
C SER A 122 11.00 -35.28 -18.17
N LEU A 123 11.84 -34.83 -17.25
CA LEU A 123 13.30 -34.83 -17.39
C LEU A 123 13.83 -36.24 -17.68
N LYS A 124 13.49 -37.24 -16.85
CA LYS A 124 13.97 -38.63 -17.04
C LYS A 124 13.47 -39.21 -18.35
N LYS A 125 12.21 -38.95 -18.71
CA LYS A 125 11.61 -39.42 -19.97
C LYS A 125 12.34 -38.84 -21.18
N HIS A 126 12.64 -37.55 -21.17
CA HIS A 126 13.33 -36.88 -22.27
C HIS A 126 14.82 -37.23 -22.33
N ALA A 127 15.49 -37.37 -21.17
CA ALA A 127 16.87 -37.88 -21.10
C ALA A 127 16.99 -39.27 -21.73
N ALA A 128 16.10 -40.20 -21.36
CA ALA A 128 16.08 -41.55 -21.93
C ALA A 128 15.79 -41.56 -23.46
N ALA A 129 14.91 -40.67 -23.93
CA ALA A 129 14.59 -40.55 -25.36
C ALA A 129 15.74 -39.95 -26.20
N SER A 130 16.49 -39.00 -25.63
CA SER A 130 17.60 -38.31 -26.29
C SER A 130 18.92 -39.10 -26.21
N TYR A 131 19.10 -39.94 -25.20
CA TYR A 131 20.32 -40.69 -24.93
C TYR A 131 20.85 -41.49 -26.14
N PRO A 132 20.04 -42.23 -26.94
CA PRO A 132 20.55 -42.99 -28.09
C PRO A 132 21.16 -42.11 -29.20
N ARG A 133 20.73 -40.85 -29.31
CA ARG A 133 21.28 -39.91 -30.31
C ARG A 133 22.61 -39.31 -29.83
N LEU A 134 22.78 -39.15 -28.52
CA LEU A 134 23.88 -38.43 -27.88
C LEU A 134 24.95 -39.35 -27.27
N SER A 135 24.71 -40.65 -27.19
CA SER A 135 25.68 -41.66 -26.73
C SER A 135 26.98 -41.66 -27.54
N LYS A 136 26.96 -41.12 -28.76
CA LYS A 136 28.14 -40.93 -29.62
C LYS A 136 29.14 -39.88 -29.10
N MET A 137 28.78 -39.09 -28.09
CA MET A 137 29.60 -37.98 -27.56
C MET A 137 30.24 -38.28 -26.20
N ASN A 138 30.38 -39.56 -25.82
CA ASN A 138 31.00 -39.99 -24.55
C ASN A 138 30.32 -39.40 -23.30
N MET A 139 28.99 -39.27 -23.33
CA MET A 139 28.15 -38.77 -22.23
C MET A 139 27.33 -39.88 -21.58
N THR A 140 27.17 -39.80 -20.26
CA THR A 140 26.30 -40.71 -19.51
C THR A 140 24.87 -40.21 -19.47
N LEU A 141 23.91 -41.08 -19.14
CA LEU A 141 22.52 -40.70 -18.93
C LEU A 141 22.38 -39.65 -17.80
N THR A 142 23.19 -39.80 -16.75
CA THR A 142 23.24 -38.87 -15.62
C THR A 142 23.69 -37.48 -16.03
N ASP A 143 24.64 -37.37 -16.96
CA ASP A 143 25.11 -36.07 -17.48
C ASP A 143 23.99 -35.34 -18.23
N LEU A 144 23.14 -36.07 -18.97
CA LEU A 144 21.97 -35.49 -19.65
C LEU A 144 20.87 -35.09 -18.67
N GLU A 145 20.63 -35.89 -17.63
CA GLU A 145 19.69 -35.53 -16.56
C GLU A 145 20.16 -34.25 -15.86
N TYR A 146 21.44 -34.15 -15.52
CA TYR A 146 22.03 -32.97 -14.91
C TYR A 146 21.95 -31.75 -15.84
N PHE A 147 22.20 -31.92 -17.15
CA PHE A 147 22.04 -30.86 -18.14
C PHE A 147 20.61 -30.30 -18.15
N TYR A 148 19.60 -31.18 -18.26
CA TYR A 148 18.21 -30.76 -18.26
C TYR A 148 17.79 -30.13 -16.95
N GLN A 149 18.28 -30.62 -15.80
CA GLN A 149 18.00 -29.97 -14.51
C GLN A 149 18.54 -28.54 -14.47
N ASN A 150 19.74 -28.31 -15.01
CA ASN A 150 20.37 -26.99 -15.04
C ASN A 150 19.76 -26.03 -16.07
N MET A 151 18.94 -26.52 -17.02
CA MET A 151 18.11 -25.64 -17.86
C MET A 151 17.19 -24.74 -17.03
N GLY A 152 16.87 -25.15 -15.79
CA GLY A 152 16.11 -24.35 -14.83
C GLY A 152 16.76 -23.01 -14.49
N ARG A 153 18.10 -22.92 -14.59
CA ARG A 153 18.87 -21.68 -14.33
C ARG A 153 18.57 -20.56 -15.33
N LEU A 154 17.96 -20.87 -16.47
CA LEU A 154 17.47 -19.85 -17.41
C LEU A 154 16.26 -19.05 -16.88
N ILE A 155 15.75 -19.38 -15.69
CA ILE A 155 14.64 -18.68 -15.04
C ILE A 155 15.15 -17.73 -13.96
N ASP A 156 16.01 -18.21 -13.06
CA ASP A 156 16.54 -17.42 -11.94
C ASP A 156 17.87 -16.73 -12.24
N PHE A 157 18.48 -17.06 -13.38
CA PHE A 157 19.78 -16.59 -13.85
C PHE A 157 20.95 -16.93 -12.91
N ALA A 158 20.78 -17.89 -12.00
CA ALA A 158 21.84 -18.26 -11.06
C ALA A 158 23.04 -18.90 -11.78
N TYR A 159 24.15 -18.18 -11.87
CA TYR A 159 25.38 -18.66 -12.49
C TYR A 159 26.31 -19.34 -11.47
N GLU A 160 26.72 -20.57 -11.77
CA GLU A 160 27.82 -21.26 -11.08
C GLU A 160 28.83 -21.69 -12.14
N ASP A 161 30.12 -21.50 -11.85
CA ASP A 161 31.20 -21.85 -12.77
C ASP A 161 31.41 -23.37 -12.80
N ILE A 162 30.63 -24.08 -13.60
CA ILE A 162 30.73 -25.53 -13.75
C ILE A 162 31.25 -25.83 -15.16
N GLY A 163 32.52 -26.24 -15.26
CA GLY A 163 33.19 -26.60 -16.52
C GLY A 163 32.56 -27.73 -17.34
N LEU A 164 31.41 -28.26 -16.92
CA LEU A 164 30.60 -29.24 -17.63
C LEU A 164 29.73 -28.60 -18.74
N TYR A 165 29.33 -27.33 -18.59
CA TYR A 165 28.40 -26.65 -19.49
C TYR A 165 28.96 -26.44 -20.90
N THR A 166 30.25 -26.13 -21.00
CA THR A 166 30.94 -25.88 -22.28
C THR A 166 30.96 -27.12 -23.16
N LYS A 167 31.21 -28.30 -22.59
CA LYS A 167 31.23 -29.58 -23.35
C LYS A 167 29.86 -29.94 -23.93
N LEU A 168 28.78 -29.63 -23.22
CA LEU A 168 27.40 -29.87 -23.68
C LEU A 168 26.95 -28.84 -24.71
N MET A 169 27.31 -27.57 -24.52
CA MET A 169 26.94 -26.50 -25.45
C MET A 169 27.75 -26.51 -26.75
N ASP A 170 28.96 -27.09 -26.76
CA ASP A 170 29.75 -27.31 -27.98
C ASP A 170 29.26 -28.51 -28.80
N ALA A 171 28.52 -29.43 -28.17
CA ALA A 171 27.95 -30.62 -28.80
C ALA A 171 26.66 -30.34 -29.60
N PHE A 172 25.87 -29.36 -29.17
CA PHE A 172 24.70 -28.89 -29.91
C PHE A 172 25.10 -27.66 -30.72
N SER A 173 24.83 -27.62 -32.03
CA SER A 173 25.05 -26.39 -32.79
C SER A 173 24.20 -25.27 -32.16
N LEU A 174 24.83 -24.13 -31.84
CA LEU A 174 24.23 -23.05 -31.03
C LEU A 174 22.95 -22.46 -31.66
N GLU A 175 22.86 -22.47 -33.00
CA GLU A 175 21.70 -21.98 -33.74
C GLU A 175 20.49 -22.92 -33.61
N GLU A 176 20.68 -24.24 -33.74
CA GLU A 176 19.58 -25.21 -33.57
C GLU A 176 19.08 -25.27 -32.13
N PHE A 177 19.96 -25.08 -31.14
CA PHE A 177 19.58 -25.14 -29.72
C PHE A 177 18.85 -23.89 -29.23
N SER A 178 19.18 -22.70 -29.77
CA SER A 178 18.44 -21.46 -29.49
C SER A 178 16.95 -21.61 -29.84
N ASP A 179 16.66 -22.13 -31.03
CA ASP A 179 15.28 -22.27 -31.51
C ASP A 179 14.52 -23.35 -30.73
N LEU A 180 15.23 -24.38 -30.25
CA LEU A 180 14.67 -25.47 -29.45
C LEU A 180 14.48 -25.12 -27.97
N THR A 181 15.17 -24.11 -27.44
CA THR A 181 15.19 -23.82 -25.98
C THR A 181 13.78 -23.57 -25.42
N VAL A 182 12.93 -22.83 -26.14
CA VAL A 182 11.56 -22.55 -25.71
C VAL A 182 10.73 -23.83 -25.61
N ASP A 183 10.77 -24.68 -26.64
CA ASP A 183 10.05 -25.94 -26.69
C ASP A 183 10.59 -26.95 -25.66
N LEU A 184 11.91 -26.99 -25.46
CA LEU A 184 12.53 -27.82 -24.45
C LEU A 184 12.08 -27.42 -23.04
N MET A 185 12.10 -26.13 -22.71
CA MET A 185 11.60 -25.64 -21.43
C MET A 185 10.10 -25.91 -21.24
N LYS A 186 9.32 -25.87 -22.32
CA LYS A 186 7.90 -26.24 -22.30
C LYS A 186 7.69 -27.73 -22.01
N MET A 187 8.53 -28.61 -22.58
CA MET A 187 8.46 -30.06 -22.38
C MET A 187 8.93 -30.48 -20.98
N LEU A 188 9.91 -29.78 -20.42
CA LEU A 188 10.44 -30.05 -19.08
C LEU A 188 9.54 -29.52 -17.96
N ALA A 189 8.72 -28.51 -18.23
CA ALA A 189 7.79 -27.93 -17.26
C ALA A 189 6.71 -28.94 -16.81
N PRO A 190 6.19 -28.82 -15.57
CA PRO A 190 5.05 -29.61 -15.12
C PRO A 190 3.80 -29.44 -16.00
N SER A 191 3.13 -30.54 -16.31
CA SER A 191 1.94 -30.57 -17.17
C SER A 191 0.70 -30.00 -16.47
N CYS A 192 0.01 -29.04 -17.09
CA CYS A 192 -1.26 -28.51 -16.56
C CYS A 192 -2.32 -29.61 -16.36
N LYS A 193 -2.31 -30.62 -17.24
CA LYS A 193 -3.26 -31.74 -17.16
C LYS A 193 -3.06 -32.57 -15.89
N ASP A 194 -1.82 -32.69 -15.43
CA ASP A 194 -1.48 -33.53 -14.27
C ASP A 194 -1.61 -32.75 -12.96
N MET A 195 -1.35 -31.43 -13.00
CA MET A 195 -1.51 -30.53 -11.84
C MET A 195 -2.98 -30.22 -11.54
N MET A 196 -3.83 -30.07 -12.54
CA MET A 196 -5.21 -29.62 -12.37
C MET A 196 -6.17 -30.79 -12.26
N ILE A 197 -6.75 -30.99 -11.08
CA ILE A 197 -7.63 -32.13 -10.81
C ILE A 197 -9.09 -31.78 -11.09
N LYS A 198 -9.54 -30.64 -10.56
CA LYS A 198 -10.95 -30.23 -10.66
C LYS A 198 -11.08 -28.72 -10.69
N CYS A 199 -11.92 -28.22 -11.59
CA CYS A 199 -12.13 -26.80 -11.79
C CYS A 199 -13.62 -26.46 -11.74
N GLN A 200 -13.91 -25.30 -11.18
CA GLN A 200 -15.24 -24.70 -11.14
C GLN A 200 -15.13 -23.24 -11.58
N TRP A 201 -16.05 -22.82 -12.44
CA TRP A 201 -16.16 -21.45 -12.93
C TRP A 201 -17.64 -21.08 -13.03
N ALA A 202 -18.00 -19.88 -12.54
CA ALA A 202 -19.36 -19.37 -12.62
C ALA A 202 -20.42 -20.35 -12.07
N GLY A 203 -20.13 -21.00 -10.94
CA GLY A 203 -21.04 -21.94 -10.28
C GLY A 203 -21.04 -23.35 -10.86
N ARG A 204 -20.38 -23.60 -12.00
CA ARG A 204 -20.43 -24.89 -12.71
C ARG A 204 -19.08 -25.59 -12.67
N ILE A 205 -19.10 -26.91 -12.47
CA ILE A 205 -17.91 -27.75 -12.63
C ILE A 205 -17.59 -27.81 -14.12
N VAL A 206 -16.37 -27.46 -14.49
CA VAL A 206 -15.89 -27.40 -15.88
C VAL A 206 -14.62 -28.22 -16.03
N ASP A 207 -14.38 -28.76 -17.22
CA ASP A 207 -13.10 -29.42 -17.50
C ASP A 207 -11.97 -28.37 -17.50
N CYS A 208 -10.98 -28.56 -16.64
CA CYS A 208 -9.85 -27.66 -16.48
C CYS A 208 -9.15 -27.37 -17.82
N LYS A 209 -9.07 -28.36 -18.72
CA LYS A 209 -8.41 -28.20 -20.03
C LYS A 209 -9.09 -27.18 -20.96
N THR A 210 -10.37 -26.90 -20.72
CA THR A 210 -11.15 -25.99 -21.58
C THR A 210 -11.00 -24.53 -21.18
N ILE A 211 -10.56 -24.26 -19.94
CA ILE A 211 -10.45 -22.90 -19.39
C ILE A 211 -9.02 -22.50 -19.05
N PHE A 212 -8.11 -23.46 -18.98
CA PHE A 212 -6.68 -23.22 -18.74
C PHE A 212 -5.84 -23.52 -19.97
N GLU A 213 -4.90 -22.62 -20.23
CA GLU A 213 -3.91 -22.76 -21.29
C GLU A 213 -2.51 -22.59 -20.73
N LEU A 214 -1.55 -23.36 -21.24
CA LEU A 214 -0.14 -23.19 -20.90
C LEU A 214 0.41 -21.96 -21.62
N ARG A 215 0.77 -20.92 -20.87
CA ARG A 215 1.28 -19.64 -21.40
C ARG A 215 2.62 -19.29 -20.75
N ARG A 216 3.40 -18.46 -21.44
CA ARG A 216 4.67 -17.92 -20.92
C ARG A 216 4.38 -16.74 -19.97
N THR A 217 5.09 -16.72 -18.85
CA THR A 217 5.08 -15.66 -17.82
C THR A 217 6.52 -15.40 -17.39
N VAL A 218 6.78 -14.40 -16.55
CA VAL A 218 8.15 -14.18 -15.99
C VAL A 218 8.69 -15.38 -15.19
N LEU A 219 7.83 -16.29 -14.73
CA LEU A 219 8.20 -17.50 -14.01
C LEU A 219 8.36 -18.74 -14.92
N GLY A 220 8.35 -18.54 -16.24
CA GLY A 220 8.37 -19.61 -17.24
C GLY A 220 6.98 -20.00 -17.71
N HIS A 221 6.80 -21.29 -18.02
CA HIS A 221 5.52 -21.83 -18.50
C HIS A 221 4.58 -22.08 -17.32
N CYS A 222 3.42 -21.41 -17.33
CA CYS A 222 2.40 -21.53 -16.29
C CYS A 222 1.02 -21.81 -16.87
N CYS A 223 0.15 -22.40 -16.06
CA CYS A 223 -1.21 -22.68 -16.47
C CYS A 223 -2.09 -21.48 -16.17
N THR A 224 -2.59 -20.83 -17.21
CA THR A 224 -3.26 -19.54 -17.12
C THR A 224 -4.73 -19.63 -17.44
N PHE A 225 -5.55 -18.93 -16.66
CA PHE A 225 -6.97 -18.71 -16.87
C PHE A 225 -7.20 -17.28 -17.31
N ASN A 226 -8.09 -17.09 -18.28
CA ASN A 226 -8.54 -15.78 -18.75
C ASN A 226 -7.41 -14.84 -19.25
N TYR A 227 -6.29 -15.39 -19.69
CA TYR A 227 -5.20 -14.64 -20.31
C TYR A 227 -5.42 -14.56 -21.82
N VAL A 228 -5.87 -13.41 -22.32
CA VAL A 228 -6.42 -13.30 -23.68
C VAL A 228 -5.41 -12.88 -24.75
N LEU A 229 -4.28 -12.28 -24.34
CA LEU A 229 -3.28 -11.78 -25.28
C LEU A 229 -2.19 -12.84 -25.50
N ASP A 230 -2.16 -13.38 -26.72
CA ASP A 230 -1.08 -14.27 -27.15
C ASP A 230 0.07 -13.47 -27.76
N TYR A 231 1.07 -13.18 -26.92
CA TYR A 231 2.29 -12.49 -27.32
C TYR A 231 3.16 -13.28 -28.32
N ASN A 232 2.93 -14.58 -28.51
CA ASN A 232 3.68 -15.43 -29.43
C ASN A 232 3.02 -15.49 -30.82
N ALA A 233 1.69 -15.46 -30.86
CA ALA A 233 0.91 -15.39 -32.10
C ALA A 233 0.83 -13.95 -32.67
N ALA A 234 1.49 -12.97 -32.02
CA ALA A 234 1.51 -11.54 -32.36
C ALA A 234 2.20 -11.19 -33.69
N ILE A 235 2.40 -12.17 -34.58
CA ILE A 235 2.90 -11.99 -35.95
C ILE A 235 1.73 -11.68 -36.91
N SER A 236 0.50 -12.06 -36.57
CA SER A 236 -0.68 -11.79 -37.42
C SER A 236 -1.38 -10.50 -37.03
N LEU A 237 -1.42 -9.53 -37.96
CA LEU A 237 -2.17 -8.27 -37.84
C LEU A 237 -3.69 -8.46 -37.63
N HIS A 238 -4.20 -9.69 -37.78
CA HIS A 238 -5.61 -10.05 -37.73
C HIS A 238 -5.95 -11.06 -36.62
N ALA A 239 -5.05 -11.32 -35.68
CA ALA A 239 -5.35 -12.22 -34.58
C ALA A 239 -6.45 -11.62 -33.68
N THR A 240 -7.59 -12.32 -33.60
CA THR A 240 -8.72 -11.91 -32.77
C THR A 240 -8.40 -12.18 -31.30
N ILE A 241 -8.41 -11.13 -30.48
CA ILE A 241 -8.30 -11.26 -29.01
C ILE A 241 -9.54 -11.99 -28.51
N ALA A 242 -9.32 -13.07 -27.75
CA ALA A 242 -10.41 -13.82 -27.15
C ALA A 242 -11.22 -12.91 -26.19
N PRO A 243 -12.55 -13.07 -26.11
CA PRO A 243 -13.36 -12.27 -25.19
C PRO A 243 -12.98 -12.59 -23.74
N VAL A 244 -12.79 -11.54 -22.95
CA VAL A 244 -12.47 -11.64 -21.53
C VAL A 244 -13.68 -12.18 -20.75
N LYS A 245 -13.45 -13.18 -19.92
CA LYS A 245 -14.49 -13.75 -19.03
C LYS A 245 -14.78 -12.78 -17.88
N ARG A 246 -16.04 -12.73 -17.44
CA ARG A 246 -16.51 -11.88 -16.34
C ARG A 246 -17.33 -12.69 -15.35
N GLN A 247 -17.27 -12.30 -14.08
CA GLN A 247 -18.12 -12.86 -13.05
C GLN A 247 -19.42 -12.05 -12.97
N ILE A 248 -20.56 -12.72 -13.14
CA ILE A 248 -21.88 -12.06 -13.13
C ILE A 248 -22.46 -12.02 -11.71
N VAL A 249 -22.32 -13.11 -10.97
CA VAL A 249 -22.88 -13.29 -9.62
C VAL A 249 -21.72 -13.36 -8.63
N PRO A 250 -21.74 -12.62 -7.52
CA PRO A 250 -20.67 -12.66 -6.53
C PRO A 250 -20.65 -13.98 -5.73
N GLY A 251 -19.58 -14.16 -4.96
CA GLY A 251 -19.41 -15.27 -4.03
C GLY A 251 -18.45 -16.36 -4.52
N VAL A 252 -17.96 -17.15 -3.55
CA VAL A 252 -16.90 -18.16 -3.73
C VAL A 252 -17.21 -19.14 -4.86
N ASN A 253 -18.45 -19.68 -4.88
CA ASN A 253 -18.85 -20.70 -5.85
C ASN A 253 -18.99 -20.14 -7.27
N ASN A 254 -19.21 -18.84 -7.40
CA ASN A 254 -19.43 -18.17 -8.69
C ASN A 254 -18.15 -17.59 -9.29
N GLY A 255 -17.04 -17.58 -8.55
CA GLY A 255 -15.72 -17.23 -9.05
C GLY A 255 -15.00 -18.41 -9.70
N LEU A 256 -13.67 -18.34 -9.70
CA LEU A 256 -12.78 -19.42 -10.11
C LEU A 256 -12.37 -20.24 -8.89
N ARG A 257 -12.64 -21.54 -8.91
CA ARG A 257 -12.20 -22.47 -7.86
C ARG A 257 -11.51 -23.68 -8.47
N VAL A 258 -10.30 -23.99 -8.00
CA VAL A 258 -9.44 -25.01 -8.59
C VAL A 258 -8.81 -25.87 -7.52
N VAL A 259 -8.79 -27.19 -7.73
CA VAL A 259 -8.00 -28.16 -6.95
C VAL A 259 -6.72 -28.47 -7.72
N LEU A 260 -5.58 -28.17 -7.10
CA LEU A 260 -4.26 -28.36 -7.68
C LEU A 260 -3.46 -29.40 -6.89
N ASP A 261 -2.73 -30.26 -7.60
CA ASP A 261 -1.74 -31.17 -7.03
C ASP A 261 -0.37 -30.52 -7.01
N ALA A 262 0.24 -30.34 -5.83
CA ALA A 262 1.56 -29.74 -5.74
C ALA A 262 2.65 -30.60 -6.37
N MET A 263 2.41 -31.89 -6.64
CA MET A 263 3.34 -32.83 -7.27
C MET A 263 4.71 -32.91 -6.57
N VAL A 264 4.71 -32.93 -5.23
CA VAL A 264 5.93 -32.86 -4.39
C VAL A 264 6.98 -33.92 -4.77
N ASP A 265 6.54 -35.13 -5.14
CA ASP A 265 7.43 -36.25 -5.53
C ASP A 265 8.07 -36.08 -6.92
N ASP A 266 7.69 -35.05 -7.69
CA ASP A 266 8.14 -34.81 -9.06
C ASP A 266 9.10 -33.61 -9.19
N TYR A 267 9.66 -33.16 -8.05
CA TYR A 267 10.51 -31.97 -8.01
C TYR A 267 11.93 -32.29 -8.48
N ALA A 268 12.37 -31.67 -9.58
CA ALA A 268 13.76 -31.73 -10.03
C ALA A 268 14.47 -30.38 -9.88
N TYR A 269 13.77 -29.27 -10.09
CA TYR A 269 14.33 -27.92 -9.98
C TYR A 269 13.32 -26.95 -9.36
N PRO A 270 13.22 -26.89 -8.03
CA PRO A 270 12.38 -25.93 -7.34
C PRO A 270 13.07 -24.56 -7.21
N LEU A 271 12.36 -23.47 -7.52
CA LEU A 271 12.91 -22.10 -7.38
C LEU A 271 13.13 -21.68 -5.91
N THR A 272 12.44 -22.33 -4.97
CA THR A 272 12.54 -22.03 -3.54
C THR A 272 12.53 -23.33 -2.75
N TYR A 273 12.91 -23.29 -1.47
CA TYR A 273 12.83 -24.44 -0.56
C TYR A 273 11.39 -24.85 -0.20
N ARG A 274 10.38 -24.07 -0.62
CA ARG A 274 8.97 -24.32 -0.30
C ARG A 274 8.28 -25.08 -1.41
N THR A 275 7.22 -25.82 -1.06
CA THR A 275 6.40 -26.58 -2.02
C THR A 275 5.06 -25.87 -2.27
N GLY A 276 4.50 -26.09 -3.45
CA GLY A 276 3.22 -25.52 -3.86
C GLY A 276 3.30 -24.67 -5.13
N PHE A 277 2.57 -23.57 -5.14
CA PHE A 277 2.36 -22.76 -6.32
C PHE A 277 2.58 -21.27 -6.06
N GLU A 278 3.10 -20.57 -7.06
CA GLU A 278 2.99 -19.14 -7.18
C GLU A 278 1.76 -18.81 -8.03
N VAL A 279 0.86 -18.02 -7.46
CA VAL A 279 -0.37 -17.55 -8.07
C VAL A 279 -0.14 -16.11 -8.52
N LEU A 280 -0.23 -15.87 -9.82
CA LEU A 280 -0.18 -14.51 -10.39
C LEU A 280 -1.60 -14.07 -10.74
N VAL A 281 -2.03 -12.89 -10.28
CA VAL A 281 -3.31 -12.27 -10.62
C VAL A 281 -3.02 -10.93 -11.31
N PHE A 282 -3.51 -10.76 -12.54
CA PHE A 282 -3.17 -9.61 -13.39
C PHE A 282 -4.27 -9.31 -14.41
N ASP A 283 -4.16 -8.17 -15.12
CA ASP A 283 -5.12 -7.81 -16.17
C ASP A 283 -5.01 -8.78 -17.36
N PRO A 284 -6.14 -9.29 -17.90
CA PRO A 284 -6.17 -10.21 -19.06
C PRO A 284 -5.38 -9.80 -20.30
N ILE A 285 -5.17 -8.49 -20.53
CA ILE A 285 -4.44 -7.99 -21.70
C ILE A 285 -2.99 -7.62 -21.39
N HIS A 286 -2.57 -7.75 -20.13
CA HIS A 286 -1.22 -7.43 -19.69
C HIS A 286 -0.32 -8.66 -19.68
N PHE A 287 0.97 -8.45 -19.91
CA PHE A 287 1.97 -9.47 -19.68
C PHE A 287 2.15 -9.63 -18.17
N ALA A 288 2.25 -10.87 -17.71
CA ALA A 288 2.40 -11.19 -16.29
C ALA A 288 3.80 -10.83 -15.76
N ASP A 289 4.15 -9.54 -15.74
CA ASP A 289 5.38 -8.99 -15.19
C ASP A 289 5.17 -8.43 -13.77
N MET A 290 5.81 -9.07 -12.79
CA MET A 290 5.73 -8.73 -11.37
C MET A 290 6.36 -7.37 -11.05
N THR A 291 7.34 -6.96 -11.85
CA THR A 291 8.18 -5.78 -11.61
C THR A 291 7.53 -4.49 -12.11
N GLY A 292 6.60 -4.59 -13.07
CA GLY A 292 5.80 -3.47 -13.57
C GLY A 292 4.67 -3.04 -12.62
N GLY A 293 4.61 -3.56 -11.39
CA GLY A 293 3.69 -3.12 -10.34
C GLY A 293 2.20 -3.46 -10.53
N ARG A 294 1.85 -4.24 -11.56
CA ARG A 294 0.45 -4.54 -11.94
C ARG A 294 0.07 -6.01 -11.87
N VAL A 295 0.91 -6.83 -11.26
CA VAL A 295 0.71 -8.27 -11.07
C VAL A 295 0.84 -8.58 -9.60
N ILE A 296 -0.19 -9.22 -9.05
CA ILE A 296 -0.17 -9.70 -7.68
C ILE A 296 0.40 -11.11 -7.67
N GLN A 297 1.52 -11.31 -6.98
CA GLN A 297 2.13 -12.62 -6.76
C GLN A 297 1.82 -13.09 -5.33
N ARG A 298 1.26 -14.29 -5.20
CA ARG A 298 0.98 -14.93 -3.90
C ARG A 298 1.36 -16.39 -3.91
N MET A 299 2.10 -16.82 -2.89
CA MET A 299 2.53 -18.20 -2.75
C MET A 299 1.50 -19.02 -1.96
N VAL A 300 1.16 -20.19 -2.48
CA VAL A 300 0.17 -21.11 -1.91
C VAL A 300 0.78 -22.49 -1.70
N GLN A 301 0.84 -22.91 -0.44
CA GLN A 301 1.31 -24.22 -0.01
C GLN A 301 0.24 -25.32 -0.17
N PRO A 302 0.63 -26.60 -0.25
CA PRO A 302 -0.29 -27.74 -0.19
C PRO A 302 -0.97 -27.89 1.17
N ASN A 303 -1.99 -28.75 1.24
CA ASN A 303 -2.77 -29.12 2.42
C ASN A 303 -3.61 -27.96 3.01
N GLN A 304 -3.93 -26.96 2.21
CA GLN A 304 -4.75 -25.81 2.59
C GLN A 304 -5.63 -25.33 1.43
N GLU A 305 -6.76 -24.72 1.78
CA GLU A 305 -7.58 -23.92 0.88
C GLU A 305 -7.23 -22.44 1.04
N GLN A 306 -6.84 -21.81 -0.06
CA GLN A 306 -6.52 -20.39 -0.14
C GLN A 306 -7.67 -19.64 -0.83
N PHE A 307 -8.15 -18.59 -0.17
CA PHE A 307 -9.14 -17.68 -0.71
C PHE A 307 -8.48 -16.37 -1.13
N PHE A 308 -8.93 -15.84 -2.27
CA PHE A 308 -8.59 -14.52 -2.80
C PHE A 308 -9.90 -13.78 -3.08
N GLN A 309 -10.22 -12.83 -2.22
CA GLN A 309 -11.35 -11.90 -2.41
C GLN A 309 -10.90 -10.73 -3.26
N LEU A 310 -11.56 -10.55 -4.41
CA LEU A 310 -11.24 -9.53 -5.39
C LEU A 310 -12.04 -8.23 -5.14
N GLU A 311 -11.35 -7.13 -4.89
CA GLU A 311 -11.91 -5.78 -4.88
C GLU A 311 -11.41 -5.04 -6.12
N SER A 312 -12.32 -4.71 -7.04
CA SER A 312 -11.95 -4.12 -8.34
C SER A 312 -12.22 -2.63 -8.39
N VAL A 313 -11.24 -1.89 -8.92
CA VAL A 313 -11.35 -0.48 -9.27
C VAL A 313 -11.08 -0.35 -10.76
N LYS A 314 -12.06 0.17 -11.51
CA LYS A 314 -11.91 0.48 -12.92
C LYS A 314 -11.69 1.98 -13.09
N GLN A 315 -10.72 2.38 -13.88
CA GLN A 315 -10.48 3.77 -14.24
C GLN A 315 -10.58 3.93 -15.76
N ILE A 316 -11.36 4.91 -16.20
CA ILE A 316 -11.56 5.21 -17.61
C ILE A 316 -11.32 6.70 -17.85
N ALA A 317 -10.51 7.05 -18.85
CA ALA A 317 -10.35 8.42 -19.30
C ALA A 317 -11.48 8.85 -20.25
N SER A 318 -11.95 10.09 -20.11
CA SER A 318 -12.89 10.68 -21.05
C SER A 318 -12.24 10.87 -22.43
N PRO A 319 -13.03 10.89 -23.53
CA PRO A 319 -12.48 11.16 -24.87
C PRO A 319 -11.79 12.51 -25.00
N GLU A 320 -12.08 13.45 -24.11
CA GLU A 320 -11.57 14.82 -24.14
C GLU A 320 -10.12 14.90 -23.64
N VAL A 321 -9.73 14.01 -22.73
CA VAL A 321 -8.33 13.82 -22.30
C VAL A 321 -7.40 13.54 -23.48
N ARG A 322 -7.92 12.94 -24.57
CA ARG A 322 -7.15 12.67 -25.80
C ARG A 322 -6.64 13.93 -26.50
N LYS A 323 -7.29 15.07 -26.30
CA LYS A 323 -6.91 16.34 -26.94
C LYS A 323 -5.67 16.97 -26.30
N TYR A 324 -5.29 16.55 -25.10
CA TYR A 324 -4.13 17.06 -24.39
C TYR A 324 -2.84 16.34 -24.82
N PRO A 325 -1.71 17.06 -24.88
CA PRO A 325 -0.42 16.45 -25.21
C PRO A 325 0.00 15.43 -24.14
N LEU A 326 0.83 14.45 -24.53
CA LEU A 326 1.32 13.38 -23.66
C LEU A 326 1.97 13.89 -22.36
N SER A 327 2.69 15.02 -22.42
CA SER A 327 3.33 15.63 -21.26
C SER A 327 2.33 16.10 -20.19
N ALA A 328 1.14 16.54 -20.59
CA ALA A 328 0.10 17.01 -19.68
C ALA A 328 -0.77 15.87 -19.15
N ARG A 329 -1.12 14.89 -20.02
CA ARG A 329 -2.01 13.79 -19.64
C ARG A 329 -1.31 12.60 -18.98
N LYS A 330 0.00 12.45 -19.17
CA LYS A 330 0.85 11.38 -18.59
C LYS A 330 0.30 9.94 -18.74
N CYS A 331 -0.55 9.69 -19.72
CA CYS A 331 -1.09 8.35 -20.01
C CYS A 331 -1.29 8.16 -21.51
N LEU A 332 -1.36 6.89 -21.93
CA LEU A 332 -1.62 6.48 -23.32
C LEU A 332 -2.93 5.71 -23.43
N PHE A 333 -3.72 6.00 -24.46
CA PHE A 333 -4.86 5.17 -24.83
C PHE A 333 -4.40 3.92 -25.58
N ARG A 334 -5.19 2.85 -25.46
CA ARG A 334 -4.89 1.53 -26.04
C ARG A 334 -4.63 1.57 -27.56
N ASP A 335 -5.24 2.50 -28.27
CA ASP A 335 -5.19 2.64 -29.74
C ASP A 335 -4.09 3.59 -30.25
N GLU A 336 -3.37 4.28 -29.37
CA GLU A 336 -2.44 5.34 -29.79
C GLU A 336 -1.05 4.83 -30.19
N ASN A 337 -0.65 3.65 -29.74
CA ASN A 337 0.65 3.06 -30.09
C ASN A 337 0.51 1.82 -30.98
N VAL A 338 0.76 2.01 -32.28
CA VAL A 338 0.63 0.98 -33.32
C VAL A 338 1.87 0.05 -33.38
N GLN A 339 2.89 0.25 -32.54
CA GLN A 339 4.13 -0.53 -32.59
C GLN A 339 4.25 -1.59 -31.47
N GLU A 340 3.15 -1.90 -30.80
CA GLU A 340 3.10 -2.88 -29.71
C GLU A 340 2.24 -4.09 -30.05
N PHE A 341 2.38 -5.16 -29.27
CA PHE A 341 1.76 -6.46 -29.53
C PHE A 341 0.26 -6.31 -29.88
N HIS A 342 -0.13 -6.77 -31.08
CA HIS A 342 -1.51 -6.67 -31.62
C HIS A 342 -2.07 -5.24 -31.78
N ASN A 343 -1.23 -4.22 -31.97
CA ASN A 343 -1.61 -2.81 -32.11
C ASN A 343 -2.44 -2.29 -30.91
N LYS A 344 -2.25 -2.88 -29.73
CA LYS A 344 -2.84 -2.40 -28.48
C LYS A 344 -1.74 -2.09 -27.48
N TYR A 345 -1.73 -0.86 -27.02
CA TYR A 345 -0.86 -0.43 -25.95
C TYR A 345 -1.25 -1.10 -24.64
N SER A 346 -0.26 -1.55 -23.88
CA SER A 346 -0.39 -1.71 -22.44
C SER A 346 0.91 -1.35 -21.74
N TYR A 347 0.83 -0.76 -20.55
CA TYR A 347 2.03 -0.41 -19.79
C TYR A 347 2.99 -1.60 -19.62
N SER A 348 2.44 -2.77 -19.27
CA SER A 348 3.22 -4.01 -19.11
C SER A 348 3.91 -4.47 -20.41
N ALA A 349 3.22 -4.35 -21.55
CA ALA A 349 3.78 -4.71 -22.85
C ALA A 349 4.94 -3.78 -23.24
N CYS A 350 4.80 -2.48 -22.98
CA CYS A 350 5.86 -1.50 -23.21
C CYS A 350 7.10 -1.79 -22.35
N VAL A 351 6.93 -2.03 -21.05
CA VAL A 351 8.04 -2.37 -20.14
C VAL A 351 8.74 -3.66 -20.57
N VAL A 352 7.99 -4.69 -20.97
CA VAL A 352 8.56 -5.94 -21.49
C VAL A 352 9.33 -5.71 -22.79
N LYS A 353 8.80 -4.86 -23.70
CA LYS A 353 9.48 -4.48 -24.94
C LYS A 353 10.82 -3.78 -24.65
N CYS A 354 10.81 -2.80 -23.74
CA CYS A 354 12.00 -2.11 -23.27
C CYS A 354 13.02 -3.09 -22.67
N ARG A 355 12.58 -4.02 -21.82
CA ARG A 355 13.44 -5.06 -21.24
C ARG A 355 14.06 -5.96 -22.31
N ILE A 356 13.29 -6.40 -23.28
CA ILE A 356 13.79 -7.23 -24.40
C ILE A 356 14.89 -6.47 -25.16
N GLN A 357 14.68 -5.19 -25.47
CA GLN A 357 15.67 -4.35 -26.15
C GLN A 357 16.95 -4.19 -25.33
N SER A 358 16.84 -4.03 -24.01
CA SER A 358 17.99 -3.97 -23.10
C SER A 358 18.77 -5.29 -23.06
N VAL A 359 18.11 -6.44 -22.87
CA VAL A 359 18.80 -7.76 -22.86
C VAL A 359 19.43 -8.04 -24.22
N GLN A 360 18.72 -7.76 -25.31
CA GLN A 360 19.24 -7.94 -26.66
C GLN A 360 20.50 -7.08 -26.85
N SER A 361 20.55 -5.86 -26.33
CA SER A 361 21.70 -4.97 -26.47
C SER A 361 22.90 -5.45 -25.66
N LEU A 362 22.66 -5.89 -24.42
CA LEU A 362 23.68 -6.30 -23.45
C LEU A 362 24.19 -7.73 -23.66
N CYS A 363 23.28 -8.69 -23.86
CA CYS A 363 23.57 -10.13 -23.91
C CYS A 363 23.34 -10.80 -25.26
N LYS A 364 22.86 -10.05 -26.28
CA LYS A 364 22.64 -10.52 -27.67
C LYS A 364 21.69 -11.73 -27.78
N CYS A 365 20.80 -11.91 -26.80
CA CYS A 365 19.82 -12.98 -26.77
C CYS A 365 18.52 -12.51 -26.08
N ILE A 366 17.44 -13.29 -26.20
CA ILE A 366 16.16 -13.03 -25.52
C ILE A 366 15.85 -14.18 -24.56
N PRO A 367 15.55 -13.94 -23.27
CA PRO A 367 15.16 -14.98 -22.33
C PRO A 367 13.93 -15.75 -22.84
N TYR A 368 13.94 -17.08 -22.70
CA TYR A 368 12.94 -17.96 -23.33
C TYR A 368 11.48 -17.67 -22.94
N PHE A 369 11.29 -17.12 -21.73
CA PHE A 369 9.98 -16.79 -21.18
C PHE A 369 9.42 -15.46 -21.69
N MET A 370 10.23 -14.63 -22.35
CA MET A 370 9.80 -13.37 -22.95
C MET A 370 9.21 -13.59 -24.36
N PRO A 371 8.31 -12.71 -24.81
CA PRO A 371 7.81 -12.71 -26.18
C PRO A 371 8.92 -12.55 -27.22
N THR A 372 8.99 -13.49 -28.17
CA THR A 372 9.97 -13.51 -29.26
C THR A 372 9.37 -12.86 -30.51
N SER A 373 9.09 -11.56 -30.46
CA SER A 373 8.51 -10.81 -31.60
C SER A 373 9.56 -10.25 -32.57
N TYR A 374 10.85 -10.38 -32.26
CA TYR A 374 11.94 -9.82 -33.04
C TYR A 374 12.55 -10.88 -33.95
N LYS A 375 12.30 -10.78 -35.26
CA LYS A 375 12.93 -11.66 -36.25
C LYS A 375 14.46 -11.50 -36.16
N ASN A 376 15.17 -12.64 -36.11
CA ASN A 376 16.64 -12.77 -36.14
C ASN A 376 17.40 -12.54 -34.81
N VAL A 377 16.76 -12.71 -33.64
CA VAL A 377 17.48 -12.71 -32.34
C VAL A 377 17.37 -14.10 -31.69
N PRO A 378 18.49 -14.73 -31.31
CA PRO A 378 18.45 -16.05 -30.69
C PRO A 378 17.89 -16.00 -29.26
N THR A 379 17.28 -17.10 -28.83
CA THR A 379 16.88 -17.31 -27.44
C THR A 379 18.13 -17.52 -26.57
N CYS A 380 18.12 -16.98 -25.35
CA CYS A 380 19.22 -17.17 -24.41
C CYS A 380 19.36 -18.65 -24.02
N THR A 381 20.59 -19.13 -24.07
CA THR A 381 20.97 -20.49 -23.67
C THR A 381 21.83 -20.48 -22.41
N LEU A 382 22.22 -21.64 -21.90
CA LEU A 382 23.08 -21.74 -20.70
C LEU A 382 24.42 -21.00 -20.85
N LYS A 383 24.92 -20.84 -22.08
CA LYS A 383 26.13 -20.05 -22.38
C LYS A 383 25.97 -18.57 -22.03
N ASN A 384 24.76 -18.04 -22.11
CA ASN A 384 24.47 -16.64 -21.84
C ASN A 384 24.28 -16.35 -20.33
N LEU A 385 24.25 -17.36 -19.46
CA LEU A 385 23.99 -17.19 -18.02
C LEU A 385 24.94 -16.21 -17.36
N ARG A 386 26.23 -16.26 -17.67
CA ARG A 386 27.21 -15.30 -17.12
C ARG A 386 26.85 -13.85 -17.43
N CYS A 387 26.27 -13.58 -18.61
CA CYS A 387 25.81 -12.24 -18.96
C CYS A 387 24.50 -11.88 -18.27
N LEU A 388 23.56 -12.83 -18.22
CA LEU A 388 22.26 -12.62 -17.58
C LEU A 388 22.38 -12.39 -16.07
N ASP A 389 23.28 -13.12 -15.40
CA ASP A 389 23.60 -12.96 -13.99
C ASP A 389 24.24 -11.60 -13.71
N LYS A 390 25.22 -11.20 -14.54
CA LYS A 390 25.88 -9.87 -14.44
C LYS A 390 24.88 -8.71 -14.49
N TYR A 391 23.85 -8.80 -15.32
CA TYR A 391 22.84 -7.75 -15.48
C TYR A 391 21.50 -8.11 -14.82
N ARG A 392 21.49 -9.06 -13.89
CA ARG A 392 20.27 -9.60 -13.28
C ARG A 392 19.42 -8.51 -12.65
N GLU A 393 20.02 -7.63 -11.87
CA GLU A 393 19.33 -6.52 -11.19
C GLU A 393 18.65 -5.60 -12.21
N LYS A 394 19.35 -5.27 -13.29
CA LYS A 394 18.83 -4.46 -14.40
C LYS A 394 17.65 -5.07 -15.14
N LEU A 395 17.49 -6.39 -15.07
CA LEU A 395 16.36 -7.09 -15.66
C LEU A 395 15.22 -7.33 -14.67
N GLN A 396 15.49 -7.23 -13.37
CA GLN A 396 14.55 -7.49 -12.29
C GLN A 396 13.94 -6.21 -11.71
N TYR A 397 14.62 -5.06 -11.82
CA TYR A 397 14.14 -3.81 -11.24
C TYR A 397 13.82 -2.76 -12.32
N LEU A 398 12.82 -1.93 -12.03
CA LEU A 398 12.37 -0.83 -12.88
C LEU A 398 12.57 0.49 -12.12
N TYR A 399 13.23 1.44 -12.76
CA TYR A 399 13.43 2.78 -12.22
C TYR A 399 12.17 3.66 -12.47
N PRO A 400 11.68 4.40 -11.47
CA PRO A 400 10.48 5.25 -11.61
C PRO A 400 10.63 6.37 -12.65
N LEU A 401 9.51 6.80 -13.26
CA LEU A 401 9.49 7.77 -14.37
C LEU A 401 9.45 9.26 -13.98
N ASP A 402 9.37 9.56 -12.68
CA ASP A 402 9.30 10.94 -12.17
C ASP A 402 10.30 11.16 -11.01
N SER A 403 11.40 10.39 -10.94
CA SER A 403 12.42 10.51 -9.87
C SER A 403 13.68 11.25 -10.29
N ASP A 404 13.57 12.15 -11.28
CA ASP A 404 14.70 12.87 -11.89
C ASP A 404 15.53 13.75 -10.92
N ASP A 405 15.17 13.85 -9.63
CA ASP A 405 15.79 14.76 -8.65
C ASP A 405 16.05 14.14 -7.26
N THR A 406 16.35 12.85 -7.15
CA THR A 406 16.85 12.27 -5.88
C THR A 406 18.37 12.16 -5.92
N GLU A 407 19.07 13.16 -5.38
CA GLU A 407 20.51 13.09 -5.15
C GLU A 407 20.87 11.82 -4.35
N GLY A 408 21.86 11.07 -4.82
CA GLY A 408 22.35 9.85 -4.17
C GLY A 408 21.72 8.54 -4.63
N LEU A 409 20.90 8.54 -5.70
CA LEU A 409 20.35 7.32 -6.33
C LEU A 409 20.88 7.06 -7.75
N GLU A 410 22.05 7.61 -8.11
CA GLU A 410 22.62 7.48 -9.45
C GLU A 410 23.03 6.03 -9.77
N GLN A 411 23.47 5.28 -8.76
CA GLN A 411 23.85 3.87 -8.94
C GLN A 411 22.62 3.00 -9.24
N GLU A 412 21.52 3.24 -8.55
CA GLU A 412 20.24 2.56 -8.69
C GLU A 412 19.62 2.80 -10.07
N LEU A 413 19.80 4.01 -10.62
CA LEU A 413 19.43 4.32 -12.00
C LEU A 413 20.24 3.50 -13.02
N VAL A 414 21.54 3.30 -12.76
CA VAL A 414 22.42 2.50 -13.63
C VAL A 414 22.07 1.01 -13.55
N ASP A 415 21.81 0.53 -12.34
CA ASP A 415 21.56 -0.89 -12.02
C ASP A 415 20.12 -1.32 -12.32
N SER A 416 19.18 -0.39 -12.50
CA SER A 416 17.77 -0.67 -12.83
C SER A 416 17.45 -0.46 -14.33
N LEU A 417 16.30 -0.99 -14.75
CA LEU A 417 15.76 -0.72 -16.09
C LEU A 417 15.09 0.66 -16.11
N TYR A 418 15.46 1.52 -17.05
CA TYR A 418 14.81 2.83 -17.26
C TYR A 418 14.10 2.86 -18.62
N CYS A 419 12.78 3.11 -18.62
CA CYS A 419 11.92 3.04 -19.80
C CYS A 419 11.07 4.31 -19.97
N PRO A 420 11.67 5.46 -20.35
CA PRO A 420 11.02 6.78 -20.36
C PRO A 420 9.77 6.86 -21.25
N ASP A 421 9.74 6.07 -22.31
CA ASP A 421 8.64 6.06 -23.28
C ASP A 421 7.39 5.30 -22.80
N CYS A 422 7.46 4.58 -21.67
CA CYS A 422 6.37 3.73 -21.19
C CYS A 422 5.46 4.47 -20.20
N LEU A 423 4.41 5.10 -20.70
CA LEU A 423 3.42 5.79 -19.87
C LEU A 423 2.30 4.85 -19.37
N PRO A 424 1.68 5.10 -18.20
CA PRO A 424 0.51 4.36 -17.74
C PRO A 424 -0.66 4.34 -18.75
N ASP A 425 -1.45 3.27 -18.75
CA ASP A 425 -2.71 3.22 -19.51
C ASP A 425 -3.74 4.27 -19.04
N CYS A 426 -4.39 4.95 -19.98
CA CYS A 426 -5.52 5.85 -19.68
C CYS A 426 -6.82 5.08 -19.31
N GLU A 427 -6.91 3.78 -19.66
CA GLU A 427 -7.97 2.88 -19.23
C GLU A 427 -7.35 1.66 -18.55
N LEU A 428 -7.63 1.45 -17.26
CA LEU A 428 -7.09 0.33 -16.51
C LEU A 428 -8.10 -0.25 -15.52
N THR A 429 -7.96 -1.54 -15.25
CA THR A 429 -8.67 -2.21 -14.16
C THR A 429 -7.64 -2.71 -13.16
N HIS A 430 -7.76 -2.28 -11.91
CA HIS A 430 -6.93 -2.74 -10.81
C HIS A 430 -7.73 -3.67 -9.90
N HIS A 431 -7.18 -4.85 -9.61
CA HIS A 431 -7.78 -5.81 -8.69
C HIS A 431 -6.95 -5.86 -7.42
N TYR A 432 -7.52 -5.45 -6.29
CA TYR A 432 -6.95 -5.69 -4.97
C TYR A 432 -7.38 -7.06 -4.47
N THR A 433 -6.48 -7.76 -3.77
CA THR A 433 -6.77 -9.11 -3.24
C THR A 433 -6.67 -9.12 -1.72
N LYS A 434 -7.76 -9.49 -1.05
CA LYS A 434 -7.74 -9.87 0.37
C LYS A 434 -7.65 -11.39 0.45
N SER A 435 -6.57 -11.89 1.04
CA SER A 435 -6.25 -13.33 1.03
C SER A 435 -6.29 -13.93 2.43
N PHE A 436 -6.96 -15.07 2.60
CA PHE A 436 -6.97 -15.85 3.83
C PHE A 436 -6.95 -17.35 3.52
N LYS A 437 -6.49 -18.16 4.48
CA LYS A 437 -6.25 -19.59 4.28
C LYS A 437 -6.93 -20.44 5.36
N ILE A 438 -7.34 -21.63 4.98
CA ILE A 438 -7.96 -22.62 5.87
C ILE A 438 -7.25 -23.96 5.65
N PRO A 439 -6.80 -24.67 6.70
CA PRO A 439 -6.19 -25.99 6.54
C PRO A 439 -7.21 -27.01 6.00
N LEU A 440 -6.77 -27.87 5.08
CA LEU A 440 -7.61 -28.96 4.56
C LEU A 440 -7.61 -30.13 5.56
N PRO A 441 -8.75 -30.80 5.77
CA PRO A 441 -8.82 -31.94 6.66
C PRO A 441 -8.00 -33.11 6.10
N LEU A 442 -7.04 -33.60 6.88
CA LEU A 442 -6.22 -34.76 6.54
C LEU A 442 -7.05 -36.06 6.70
N PRO A 443 -6.87 -37.08 5.83
CA PRO A 443 -7.69 -38.30 5.84
C PRO A 443 -7.59 -39.17 7.11
N ASN A 444 -6.63 -38.93 8.02
CA ASN A 444 -6.32 -39.84 9.13
C ASN A 444 -7.00 -39.50 10.47
N GLY A 445 -8.18 -38.88 10.44
CA GLY A 445 -9.02 -38.69 11.62
C GLY A 445 -10.35 -39.41 11.48
N THR A 446 -10.52 -40.54 12.18
CA THR A 446 -11.72 -41.39 12.26
C THR A 446 -12.94 -40.73 12.95
N LYS A 447 -13.14 -39.43 12.76
CA LYS A 447 -14.38 -38.76 13.14
C LYS A 447 -15.04 -38.25 11.88
N LYS A 448 -16.23 -38.78 11.56
CA LYS A 448 -17.16 -38.16 10.62
C LYS A 448 -17.35 -36.71 11.05
N HIS A 449 -16.63 -35.78 10.43
CA HIS A 449 -16.78 -34.37 10.71
C HIS A 449 -18.16 -33.94 10.20
N LYS A 450 -19.05 -33.60 11.13
CA LYS A 450 -20.30 -32.86 10.88
C LYS A 450 -20.00 -31.41 10.51
N GLY A 451 -19.14 -31.20 9.50
CA GLY A 451 -18.89 -29.93 8.87
C GLY A 451 -19.44 -29.95 7.45
N PHE A 452 -19.75 -28.77 6.90
CA PHE A 452 -20.20 -28.60 5.51
C PHE A 452 -19.09 -29.09 4.56
N VAL A 453 -19.09 -30.37 4.20
CA VAL A 453 -18.21 -30.89 3.14
C VAL A 453 -18.74 -30.33 1.84
N SER A 454 -18.07 -29.29 1.33
CA SER A 454 -18.37 -28.69 0.04
C SER A 454 -18.47 -29.78 -1.04
N GLU A 455 -19.62 -29.87 -1.73
CA GLU A 455 -19.88 -30.83 -2.80
C GLU A 455 -18.74 -30.90 -3.84
N PHE A 456 -18.10 -29.74 -4.09
CA PHE A 456 -16.95 -29.61 -4.96
C PHE A 456 -15.76 -30.52 -4.57
N LEU A 457 -15.50 -30.75 -3.28
CA LEU A 457 -14.34 -31.52 -2.80
C LEU A 457 -14.66 -33.01 -2.57
N ASN A 458 -15.90 -33.43 -2.82
CA ASN A 458 -16.32 -34.80 -2.56
C ASN A 458 -15.57 -35.80 -3.47
N GLY A 459 -15.07 -36.89 -2.87
CA GLY A 459 -14.36 -37.97 -3.58
C GLY A 459 -12.89 -37.70 -3.94
N ILE A 460 -12.29 -36.61 -3.45
CA ILE A 460 -10.88 -36.25 -3.75
C ILE A 460 -10.00 -36.49 -2.53
N ASN A 461 -8.86 -37.17 -2.72
CA ASN A 461 -7.81 -37.22 -1.70
C ASN A 461 -7.08 -35.86 -1.66
N LEU A 462 -7.09 -35.18 -0.51
CA LEU A 462 -6.55 -33.82 -0.36
C LEU A 462 -5.07 -33.77 0.05
N THR A 463 -4.42 -34.91 0.28
CA THR A 463 -2.99 -34.96 0.62
C THR A 463 -2.12 -34.40 -0.50
N ASN A 464 -1.22 -33.48 -0.15
CA ASN A 464 -0.33 -32.72 -1.06
C ASN A 464 -1.08 -31.89 -2.10
N LYS A 465 -2.36 -31.59 -1.85
CA LYS A 465 -3.20 -30.79 -2.75
C LYS A 465 -3.52 -29.45 -2.12
N CYS A 466 -3.69 -28.42 -2.93
CA CYS A 466 -4.24 -27.15 -2.48
C CYS A 466 -5.52 -26.84 -3.24
N VAL A 467 -6.41 -26.11 -2.57
CA VAL A 467 -7.63 -25.59 -3.18
C VAL A 467 -7.47 -24.08 -3.26
N ILE A 468 -7.71 -23.50 -4.43
CA ILE A 468 -7.59 -22.05 -4.64
C ILE A 468 -8.92 -21.51 -5.12
N SER A 469 -9.44 -20.52 -4.41
CA SER A 469 -10.73 -19.88 -4.66
C SER A 469 -10.55 -18.38 -4.88
N ILE A 470 -10.82 -17.88 -6.08
CA ILE A 470 -10.67 -16.47 -6.47
C ILE A 470 -12.05 -15.94 -6.91
N TYR A 471 -12.55 -14.89 -6.26
CA TYR A 471 -13.92 -14.42 -6.49
C TYR A 471 -14.14 -12.97 -6.07
N HIS A 472 -15.14 -12.30 -6.67
CA HIS A 472 -15.69 -11.05 -6.13
C HIS A 472 -16.65 -11.35 -4.97
N PRO A 473 -16.45 -10.76 -3.78
CA PRO A 473 -17.34 -10.97 -2.64
C PRO A 473 -18.66 -10.20 -2.78
N THR A 474 -18.66 -9.07 -3.49
CA THR A 474 -19.79 -8.14 -3.62
C THR A 474 -20.24 -8.00 -5.08
N THR A 475 -21.46 -7.51 -5.31
CA THR A 475 -22.02 -7.26 -6.65
C THR A 475 -21.43 -6.03 -7.36
N SER A 476 -20.67 -5.21 -6.65
CA SER A 476 -20.15 -3.94 -7.15
C SER A 476 -18.66 -3.75 -6.90
N GLY A 477 -18.00 -3.12 -7.88
CA GLY A 477 -16.71 -2.47 -7.74
C GLY A 477 -16.83 -0.95 -7.85
N ILE A 478 -15.68 -0.28 -7.97
CA ILE A 478 -15.59 1.18 -8.02
C ILE A 478 -15.20 1.62 -9.43
N LEU A 479 -15.84 2.66 -9.95
CA LEU A 479 -15.51 3.33 -11.21
C LEU A 479 -14.97 4.73 -10.95
N HIS A 480 -13.74 4.97 -11.38
CA HIS A 480 -13.12 6.28 -11.45
C HIS A 480 -13.11 6.79 -12.88
N ARG A 481 -13.31 8.10 -13.04
CA ARG A 481 -13.21 8.79 -14.31
C ARG A 481 -12.05 9.77 -14.27
N LEU A 482 -11.14 9.65 -15.23
CA LEU A 482 -10.16 10.69 -15.51
C LEU A 482 -10.79 11.64 -16.53
N ASP A 483 -10.99 12.89 -16.16
CA ASP A 483 -11.64 13.90 -17.01
C ASP A 483 -10.89 15.24 -16.96
N VAL A 484 -11.30 16.17 -17.81
CA VAL A 484 -10.78 17.55 -17.82
C VAL A 484 -11.36 18.35 -16.65
N VAL A 485 -10.57 19.24 -16.05
CA VAL A 485 -10.99 20.06 -14.89
C VAL A 485 -12.11 21.02 -15.25
N ALA A 486 -12.00 21.66 -16.43
CA ALA A 486 -13.00 22.56 -16.95
C ALA A 486 -13.02 22.49 -18.47
N TYR A 487 -14.22 22.50 -19.05
CA TYR A 487 -14.38 22.61 -20.48
C TYR A 487 -14.18 24.05 -20.95
N TRP A 488 -13.77 24.24 -22.21
CA TRP A 488 -13.53 25.58 -22.77
C TRP A 488 -14.74 26.52 -22.64
N PHE A 489 -15.96 25.99 -22.70
CA PHE A 489 -17.19 26.78 -22.55
C PHE A 489 -17.47 27.14 -21.09
N GLU A 490 -17.02 26.33 -20.12
CA GLU A 490 -17.15 26.63 -18.69
C GLU A 490 -16.25 27.81 -18.33
N ILE A 491 -14.99 27.78 -18.81
CA ILE A 491 -14.01 28.87 -18.65
C ILE A 491 -14.54 30.20 -19.22
N LEU A 492 -15.28 30.16 -20.33
CA LEU A 492 -15.88 31.35 -20.94
C LEU A 492 -17.18 31.80 -20.26
N SER A 493 -17.81 30.92 -19.47
CA SER A 493 -19.12 31.15 -18.84
C SER A 493 -19.05 31.51 -17.36
N ASP A 494 -17.84 31.59 -16.79
CA ASP A 494 -17.56 32.05 -15.42
C ASP A 494 -17.89 33.54 -15.27
N ASP A 495 -19.18 33.82 -15.20
CA ASP A 495 -19.78 35.06 -14.72
C ASP A 495 -19.85 34.97 -13.17
N PRO A 496 -19.44 35.99 -12.39
CA PRO A 496 -19.29 35.86 -10.93
C PRO A 496 -20.60 35.79 -10.12
N VAL A 497 -21.74 35.54 -10.78
CA VAL A 497 -23.05 35.59 -10.15
C VAL A 497 -23.81 34.32 -10.50
N ASP A 498 -23.99 33.50 -9.46
CA ASP A 498 -24.76 32.26 -9.41
C ASP A 498 -24.36 31.19 -10.44
N ARG A 499 -23.91 30.03 -9.95
CA ARG A 499 -24.49 28.80 -10.48
C ARG A 499 -24.36 27.55 -9.59
N PRO A 500 -25.36 26.65 -9.64
CA PRO A 500 -25.32 25.31 -9.06
C PRO A 500 -24.56 24.32 -9.96
N VAL A 501 -24.12 23.22 -9.34
CA VAL A 501 -23.43 22.06 -9.94
C VAL A 501 -24.26 21.44 -11.09
N PRO A 502 -23.66 21.06 -12.24
CA PRO A 502 -24.38 20.41 -13.34
C PRO A 502 -24.79 18.98 -12.95
N SER A 503 -26.07 18.68 -13.09
CA SER A 503 -26.60 17.32 -13.04
C SER A 503 -26.23 16.53 -14.30
N VAL A 504 -25.70 15.32 -14.08
CA VAL A 504 -25.55 14.21 -15.04
C VAL A 504 -26.78 14.07 -15.96
N PRO A 505 -26.62 13.80 -17.27
CA PRO A 505 -27.75 13.59 -18.18
C PRO A 505 -28.51 12.30 -17.82
N PRO A 506 -29.86 12.29 -17.86
CA PRO A 506 -30.64 11.12 -17.49
C PRO A 506 -30.63 10.06 -18.60
N ASN A 507 -30.46 8.80 -18.21
CA ASN A 507 -30.90 7.65 -18.99
C ASN A 507 -32.43 7.67 -19.14
N PRO A 508 -32.98 7.10 -20.24
CA PRO A 508 -34.40 7.16 -20.53
C PRO A 508 -35.14 6.02 -19.83
N VAL A 509 -35.75 6.29 -18.68
CA VAL A 509 -36.95 5.55 -18.24
C VAL A 509 -37.90 6.54 -17.58
N GLU A 510 -39.04 6.70 -18.25
CA GLU A 510 -40.17 7.53 -17.85
C GLU A 510 -40.75 7.18 -16.47
N ASN A 511 -41.54 8.13 -15.97
CA ASN A 511 -42.50 8.03 -14.88
C ASN A 511 -41.99 8.27 -13.45
N LEU A 512 -41.72 9.55 -13.16
CA LEU A 512 -42.17 10.15 -11.89
C LEU A 512 -42.38 11.69 -12.00
N GLY A 513 -42.95 12.15 -13.11
CA GLY A 513 -43.18 13.57 -13.42
C GLY A 513 -44.36 14.24 -12.70
N ALA A 514 -44.85 13.68 -11.60
CA ALA A 514 -46.04 14.19 -10.93
C ALA A 514 -45.87 14.22 -9.41
N ARG A 515 -44.94 15.06 -8.90
CA ARG A 515 -44.98 15.52 -7.48
C ARG A 515 -44.04 16.65 -7.06
N ILE A 516 -43.45 17.43 -7.97
CA ILE A 516 -42.57 18.55 -7.57
C ILE A 516 -43.04 19.83 -8.26
N ARG A 517 -44.18 20.36 -7.80
CA ARG A 517 -44.58 21.75 -8.10
C ARG A 517 -44.97 22.56 -6.86
N ASP A 518 -44.83 21.99 -5.67
CA ASP A 518 -45.07 22.67 -4.40
C ASP A 518 -43.89 22.45 -3.46
N LEU A 519 -42.82 23.24 -3.61
CA LEU A 519 -41.82 23.39 -2.56
C LEU A 519 -41.65 24.88 -2.30
N ASP A 520 -42.39 25.32 -1.29
CA ASP A 520 -42.36 26.64 -0.67
C ASP A 520 -40.94 27.03 -0.23
N VAL A 521 -40.66 28.34 -0.23
CA VAL A 521 -39.36 28.94 0.12
C VAL A 521 -38.93 28.51 1.54
N ASP A 522 -39.89 28.24 2.43
CA ASP A 522 -39.63 27.71 3.76
C ASP A 522 -39.17 26.24 3.81
N SER A 523 -39.42 25.45 2.76
CA SER A 523 -38.86 24.09 2.62
C SER A 523 -37.43 24.12 2.11
N ILE A 524 -37.10 25.08 1.25
CA ILE A 524 -35.73 25.35 0.79
C ILE A 524 -34.89 25.94 1.92
N ARG A 525 -35.47 26.84 2.74
CA ARG A 525 -34.82 27.37 3.95
C ARG A 525 -34.56 26.27 4.99
N ARG A 526 -35.49 25.32 5.17
CA ARG A 526 -35.28 24.15 6.05
C ARG A 526 -34.23 23.19 5.50
N TYR A 527 -34.20 22.96 4.19
CA TYR A 527 -33.20 22.13 3.53
C TYR A 527 -31.79 22.74 3.59
N LEU A 528 -31.68 24.06 3.40
CA LEU A 528 -30.41 24.79 3.53
C LEU A 528 -29.96 24.90 5.00
N ALA A 529 -30.87 25.11 5.94
CA ALA A 529 -30.57 25.06 7.38
C ALA A 529 -30.11 23.67 7.84
N GLN A 530 -30.65 22.60 7.24
CA GLN A 530 -30.25 21.20 7.47
C GLN A 530 -28.89 20.85 6.84
N LYS A 531 -28.56 21.43 5.69
CA LYS A 531 -27.26 21.24 5.00
C LYS A 531 -26.13 22.13 5.55
N LEU A 532 -26.47 23.25 6.18
CA LEU A 532 -25.53 24.24 6.72
C LEU A 532 -25.45 24.25 8.26
N GLY A 533 -26.18 23.36 8.95
CA GLY A 533 -25.96 23.07 10.38
C GLY A 533 -26.63 24.02 11.40
N PHE A 534 -27.66 24.78 11.02
CA PHE A 534 -28.37 25.69 11.91
C PHE A 534 -29.81 25.23 12.22
N TYR A 535 -29.99 24.18 13.04
CA TYR A 535 -31.09 24.07 14.02
C TYR A 535 -30.85 22.89 14.98
N GLU A 536 -31.11 23.13 16.27
CA GLU A 536 -31.05 22.17 17.37
C GLU A 536 -32.09 21.04 17.20
N ALA A 537 -31.65 19.79 17.35
CA ALA A 537 -32.54 18.64 17.51
C ALA A 537 -32.57 18.22 18.98
N ALA A 538 -33.77 18.21 19.55
CA ALA A 538 -34.05 17.68 20.87
C ALA A 538 -33.79 16.16 20.92
N GLU A 539 -33.01 15.77 21.94
CA GLU A 539 -32.98 14.48 22.64
C GLU A 539 -32.91 13.19 21.81
N SER A 540 -31.74 12.96 21.23
CA SER A 540 -30.95 11.77 21.60
C SER A 540 -29.50 12.22 21.69
N THR A 541 -28.99 12.35 22.93
CA THR A 541 -27.67 12.89 23.34
C THR A 541 -26.73 13.32 22.19
N PRO A 542 -26.57 14.63 21.90
CA PRO A 542 -25.80 15.11 20.76
C PRO A 542 -24.28 14.93 20.94
N PRO A 543 -23.51 14.81 19.84
CA PRO A 543 -22.06 14.93 19.86
C PRO A 543 -21.69 16.40 20.11
N VAL A 544 -20.75 16.62 21.03
CA VAL A 544 -20.23 17.94 21.42
C VAL A 544 -19.51 18.58 20.20
N PRO A 545 -19.68 19.89 19.93
CA PRO A 545 -18.88 20.61 18.94
C PRO A 545 -17.40 20.51 19.29
N VAL A 546 -16.58 20.00 18.37
CA VAL A 546 -15.13 19.78 18.58
C VAL A 546 -14.37 21.07 18.28
N ASP A 547 -14.65 22.13 19.04
CA ASP A 547 -13.84 23.36 18.97
C ASP A 547 -12.83 23.48 20.13
N GLN A 548 -12.89 22.59 21.14
CA GLN A 548 -11.81 22.34 22.10
C GLN A 548 -12.11 21.07 22.90
N VAL A 549 -11.30 20.02 22.72
CA VAL A 549 -11.49 18.74 23.44
C VAL A 549 -10.96 18.84 24.88
N LEU A 550 -9.87 19.59 25.06
CA LEU A 550 -9.34 19.97 26.36
C LEU A 550 -9.58 21.47 26.57
N ASP A 551 -9.96 21.87 27.79
CA ASP A 551 -10.09 23.29 28.17
C ASP A 551 -8.74 24.03 28.03
N GLU A 552 -7.64 23.33 28.31
CA GLU A 552 -6.27 23.78 28.13
C GLU A 552 -5.43 22.65 27.53
N VAL A 553 -4.68 22.92 26.47
CA VAL A 553 -3.87 21.89 25.78
C VAL A 553 -2.49 21.79 26.43
N ASN A 554 -2.51 21.45 27.71
CA ASN A 554 -1.34 21.28 28.57
C ASN A 554 -1.57 20.09 29.53
N LEU A 555 -0.57 19.79 30.37
CA LEU A 555 -0.67 18.67 31.32
C LEU A 555 -1.80 18.87 32.34
N ASP A 556 -2.11 20.11 32.72
CA ASP A 556 -3.20 20.43 33.65
C ASP A 556 -4.59 20.15 33.06
N GLY A 557 -4.78 20.39 31.77
CA GLY A 557 -5.97 19.98 31.03
C GLY A 557 -6.18 18.47 31.03
N ILE A 558 -5.09 17.69 30.85
CA ILE A 558 -5.14 16.22 30.96
C ILE A 558 -5.50 15.78 32.38
N VAL A 559 -4.92 16.41 33.41
CA VAL A 559 -5.22 16.12 34.82
C VAL A 559 -6.70 16.39 35.11
N LYS A 560 -7.25 17.50 34.62
CA LYS A 560 -8.68 17.83 34.74
C LYS A 560 -9.55 16.80 34.02
N TRP A 561 -9.12 16.33 32.85
CA TRP A 561 -9.81 15.27 32.11
C TRP A 561 -9.83 13.94 32.85
N ILE A 562 -8.70 13.50 33.40
CA ILE A 562 -8.59 12.25 34.18
C ILE A 562 -9.45 12.33 35.46
N LYS A 563 -9.53 13.49 36.11
CA LYS A 563 -10.39 13.70 37.29
C LYS A 563 -11.89 13.71 36.97
N ASN A 564 -12.27 13.84 35.70
CA ASN A 564 -13.66 13.84 35.28
C ASN A 564 -14.24 12.42 35.34
N GLU A 565 -15.45 12.25 35.90
CA GLU A 565 -16.15 10.95 36.00
C GLU A 565 -16.41 10.28 34.63
N ARG A 566 -16.27 11.02 33.52
CA ARG A 566 -16.36 10.49 32.16
C ARG A 566 -15.13 9.69 31.72
N CYS A 567 -13.98 9.86 32.38
CA CYS A 567 -12.76 9.11 32.08
C CYS A 567 -12.79 7.77 32.82
N LYS A 568 -13.10 6.67 32.11
CA LYS A 568 -13.19 5.32 32.74
C LYS A 568 -12.43 4.22 32.00
N ASN A 569 -11.71 4.53 30.91
CA ASN A 569 -11.05 3.52 30.07
C ASN A 569 -9.76 4.06 29.41
N ILE A 570 -8.70 4.20 30.21
CA ILE A 570 -7.36 4.63 29.78
C ILE A 570 -6.62 3.48 29.11
N ILE A 571 -6.02 3.73 27.95
CA ILE A 571 -5.11 2.79 27.27
C ILE A 571 -3.70 3.36 27.34
N THR A 572 -2.72 2.57 27.77
CA THR A 572 -1.32 3.02 27.77
C THR A 572 -0.53 2.27 26.71
N LEU A 573 0.37 2.98 26.01
CA LEU A 573 1.24 2.44 24.97
C LEU A 573 2.70 2.72 25.38
N ALA A 574 3.46 1.68 25.70
CA ALA A 574 4.85 1.80 26.15
C ALA A 574 5.86 1.19 25.17
N GLY A 575 7.04 1.80 25.12
CA GLY A 575 8.23 1.29 24.45
C GLY A 575 9.39 1.14 25.43
N ALA A 576 10.60 0.92 24.91
CA ALA A 576 11.77 0.61 25.73
C ALA A 576 12.16 1.71 26.73
N GLY A 577 11.74 2.96 26.51
CA GLY A 577 12.14 4.10 27.32
C GLY A 577 11.63 4.04 28.77
N ILE A 578 10.44 3.47 29.06
CA ILE A 578 10.00 3.24 30.45
C ILE A 578 10.92 2.30 31.26
N SER A 579 11.75 1.49 30.60
CA SER A 579 12.66 0.53 31.25
C SER A 579 14.10 1.04 31.39
N THR A 580 14.41 2.22 30.82
CA THR A 580 15.79 2.75 30.78
C THR A 580 16.36 3.08 32.15
N SER A 581 15.55 3.65 33.07
CA SER A 581 15.96 3.96 34.44
C SER A 581 16.18 2.70 35.31
N ALA A 582 15.67 1.54 34.89
CA ALA A 582 15.98 0.25 35.51
C ALA A 582 17.39 -0.26 35.16
N GLY A 583 18.09 0.40 34.21
CA GLY A 583 19.40 -0.03 33.72
C GLY A 583 19.34 -0.96 32.50
N ILE A 584 18.16 -1.09 31.87
CA ILE A 584 17.99 -1.83 30.61
C ILE A 584 18.21 -0.84 29.46
N PRO A 585 19.28 -1.01 28.64
CA PRO A 585 19.53 -0.09 27.53
C PRO A 585 18.43 -0.23 26.47
N ASP A 586 18.09 0.89 25.83
CA ASP A 586 17.24 0.83 24.64
C ASP A 586 17.98 0.17 23.45
N PHE A 587 17.29 -0.02 22.33
CA PHE A 587 17.91 -0.66 21.17
C PHE A 587 18.87 0.26 20.38
N ARG A 588 18.66 1.59 20.38
CA ARG A 588 19.13 2.48 19.30
C ARG A 588 19.98 3.67 19.76
N SER A 589 20.06 3.95 21.06
CA SER A 589 20.79 5.10 21.58
C SER A 589 22.28 5.02 21.22
N PRO A 590 22.90 6.14 20.77
CA PRO A 590 24.34 6.19 20.55
C PRO A 590 25.09 5.80 21.83
N GLU A 591 26.17 5.02 21.70
CA GLU A 591 27.09 4.58 22.77
C GLU A 591 26.51 3.62 23.84
N THR A 592 25.22 3.71 24.15
CA THR A 592 24.56 2.92 25.23
C THR A 592 23.57 1.88 24.73
N GLY A 593 23.10 1.99 23.48
CA GLY A 593 22.08 1.12 22.92
C GLY A 593 22.54 -0.32 22.68
N LEU A 594 21.61 -1.27 22.74
CA LEU A 594 21.85 -2.70 22.58
C LEU A 594 22.63 -2.99 21.28
N TYR A 595 22.23 -2.39 20.14
CA TYR A 595 22.88 -2.63 18.85
C TYR A 595 24.36 -2.19 18.79
N HIS A 596 24.78 -1.24 19.63
CA HIS A 596 26.18 -0.81 19.72
C HIS A 596 27.05 -1.89 20.40
N ASN A 597 26.48 -2.60 21.39
CA ASN A 597 27.18 -3.61 22.20
C ASN A 597 27.22 -5.02 21.57
N LEU A 598 26.58 -5.22 20.41
CA LEU A 598 26.46 -6.53 19.76
C LEU A 598 27.62 -6.88 18.83
N GLN A 599 28.57 -5.96 18.59
CA GLN A 599 29.75 -6.22 17.75
C GLN A 599 30.61 -7.40 18.28
N LYS A 600 30.48 -7.75 19.56
CA LYS A 600 31.17 -8.88 20.20
C LYS A 600 30.72 -10.28 19.73
N TYR A 601 29.61 -10.38 18.98
CA TYR A 601 28.99 -11.66 18.61
C TYR A 601 29.22 -12.13 17.16
N ASP A 602 30.10 -11.46 16.40
CA ASP A 602 30.46 -11.81 15.00
C ASP A 602 29.21 -11.99 14.11
N LEU A 603 28.31 -11.01 14.17
CA LEU A 603 27.04 -11.01 13.44
C LEU A 603 27.18 -10.29 12.09
N PRO A 604 26.46 -10.74 11.03
CA PRO A 604 26.47 -10.05 9.73
C PRO A 604 25.93 -8.62 9.85
N GLU A 605 24.90 -8.43 10.67
CA GLU A 605 24.36 -7.12 11.08
C GLU A 605 23.83 -7.21 12.52
N PRO A 606 23.81 -6.10 13.30
CA PRO A 606 23.31 -6.11 14.68
C PRO A 606 21.86 -6.60 14.85
N GLN A 607 21.03 -6.45 13.81
CA GLN A 607 19.61 -6.85 13.80
C GLN A 607 19.43 -8.36 13.61
N ALA A 608 20.42 -9.06 13.03
CA ALA A 608 20.35 -10.48 12.69
C ALA A 608 20.12 -11.38 13.91
N ILE A 609 20.54 -10.96 15.11
CA ILE A 609 20.33 -11.74 16.35
C ILE A 609 18.84 -11.94 16.69
N PHE A 610 17.98 -11.05 16.21
CA PHE A 610 16.52 -11.12 16.37
C PHE A 610 15.82 -11.53 15.07
N GLU A 611 16.52 -12.08 14.08
CA GLU A 611 15.90 -12.66 12.88
C GLU A 611 15.61 -14.15 13.05
N ILE A 612 14.39 -14.58 12.74
CA ILE A 612 14.00 -15.99 12.93
C ILE A 612 14.81 -16.94 12.04
N ASN A 613 15.20 -16.50 10.84
CA ASN A 613 15.99 -17.30 9.91
C ASN A 613 17.42 -17.52 10.44
N PHE A 614 18.05 -16.45 10.96
CA PHE A 614 19.37 -16.54 11.59
C PHE A 614 19.32 -17.39 12.86
N PHE A 615 18.32 -17.19 13.72
CA PHE A 615 18.14 -17.97 14.95
C PHE A 615 18.02 -19.48 14.70
N ARG A 616 17.31 -19.89 13.64
CA ARG A 616 17.19 -21.30 13.25
C ARG A 616 18.52 -21.91 12.79
N GLN A 617 19.41 -21.11 12.21
CA GLN A 617 20.74 -21.55 11.77
C GLN A 617 21.74 -21.56 12.91
N ASN A 618 21.75 -20.50 13.72
CA ASN A 618 22.65 -20.31 14.84
C ASN A 618 21.93 -19.63 16.02
N PRO A 619 21.32 -20.40 16.93
CA PRO A 619 20.58 -19.84 18.08
C PRO A 619 21.50 -19.36 19.21
N LYS A 620 22.80 -19.70 19.16
CA LYS A 620 23.75 -19.46 20.25
C LYS A 620 23.93 -17.97 20.61
N PRO A 621 24.10 -17.03 19.65
CA PRO A 621 24.24 -15.61 19.95
C PRO A 621 23.06 -15.05 20.74
N PHE A 622 21.83 -15.40 20.33
CA PHE A 622 20.64 -14.98 21.06
C PHE A 622 20.62 -15.50 22.49
N PHE A 623 20.93 -16.79 22.74
CA PHE A 623 20.89 -17.32 24.11
C PHE A 623 21.99 -16.76 25.01
N MET A 624 23.15 -16.38 24.45
CA MET A 624 24.18 -15.64 25.19
C MET A 624 23.67 -14.24 25.57
N LEU A 625 22.98 -13.55 24.65
CA LEU A 625 22.37 -12.26 24.95
C LEU A 625 21.20 -12.38 25.94
N ALA A 626 20.35 -13.40 25.78
CA ALA A 626 19.19 -13.65 26.64
C ALA A 626 19.60 -13.91 28.10
N LYS A 627 20.82 -14.40 28.35
CA LYS A 627 21.40 -14.51 29.70
C LYS A 627 21.64 -13.14 30.35
N GLU A 628 21.97 -12.12 29.56
CA GLU A 628 22.15 -10.74 30.04
C GLU A 628 20.79 -10.05 30.28
N LEU A 629 19.77 -10.39 29.48
CA LEU A 629 18.42 -9.80 29.50
C LEU A 629 17.38 -10.56 30.33
N TYR A 630 17.76 -11.69 30.97
CA TYR A 630 16.79 -12.58 31.61
C TYR A 630 16.04 -11.90 32.78
N PRO A 631 14.72 -12.10 32.92
CA PRO A 631 13.92 -11.52 34.01
C PRO A 631 14.45 -11.81 35.42
N GLY A 632 14.36 -10.81 36.31
CA GLY A 632 14.66 -10.92 37.74
C GLY A 632 15.93 -10.20 38.23
N ARG A 633 16.67 -9.51 37.35
CA ARG A 633 17.81 -8.65 37.73
C ARG A 633 17.44 -7.19 37.97
N PHE A 634 16.38 -6.74 37.29
CA PHE A 634 15.97 -5.35 37.24
C PHE A 634 14.68 -5.17 38.02
N LYS A 635 14.53 -4.02 38.68
CA LYS A 635 13.31 -3.65 39.38
C LYS A 635 12.42 -2.79 38.46
N PRO A 636 11.08 -2.91 38.53
CA PRO A 636 10.19 -2.06 37.74
C PRO A 636 10.37 -0.57 38.09
N THR A 637 10.24 0.30 37.09
CA THR A 637 10.44 1.76 37.24
C THR A 637 9.18 2.48 37.72
N ILE A 638 9.28 3.77 38.02
CA ILE A 638 8.13 4.60 38.43
C ILE A 638 7.02 4.53 37.37
N SER A 639 7.39 4.56 36.10
CA SER A 639 6.46 4.45 34.97
C SER A 639 5.62 3.15 35.01
N HIS A 640 6.24 2.01 35.36
CA HIS A 640 5.53 0.73 35.49
C HIS A 640 4.51 0.76 36.64
N TYR A 641 4.90 1.30 37.80
CA TYR A 641 3.98 1.42 38.94
C TYR A 641 2.90 2.46 38.71
N PHE A 642 3.14 3.49 37.92
CA PHE A 642 2.09 4.44 37.53
C PHE A 642 0.99 3.74 36.71
N ILE A 643 1.36 2.85 35.79
CA ILE A 643 0.39 2.05 35.01
C ILE A 643 -0.39 1.09 35.94
N LYS A 644 0.28 0.46 36.90
CA LYS A 644 -0.39 -0.33 37.95
C LYS A 644 -1.36 0.53 38.77
N LEU A 645 -0.95 1.74 39.13
CA LEU A 645 -1.79 2.65 39.90
C LEU A 645 -3.05 3.04 39.10
N LEU A 646 -2.95 3.25 37.78
CA LEU A 646 -4.13 3.44 36.92
C LEU A 646 -5.10 2.24 36.99
N HIS A 647 -4.56 1.03 37.09
CA HIS A 647 -5.38 -0.17 37.30
C HIS A 647 -6.04 -0.18 38.69
N GLU A 648 -5.30 0.11 39.77
CA GLU A 648 -5.86 0.16 41.13
C GLU A 648 -6.92 1.27 41.29
N LYS A 649 -6.80 2.36 40.54
CA LYS A 649 -7.82 3.42 40.45
C LYS A 649 -9.04 3.04 39.59
N GLY A 650 -9.04 1.86 38.96
CA GLY A 650 -10.12 1.39 38.09
C GLY A 650 -10.21 2.13 36.75
N LEU A 651 -9.15 2.81 36.34
CA LEU A 651 -9.11 3.62 35.12
C LEU A 651 -8.46 2.90 33.94
N LEU A 652 -7.59 1.92 34.18
CA LEU A 652 -6.89 1.20 33.12
C LEU A 652 -7.80 0.20 32.39
N LEU A 653 -8.04 0.46 31.10
CA LEU A 653 -8.65 -0.49 30.18
C LEU A 653 -7.63 -1.55 29.76
N ARG A 654 -6.51 -1.10 29.18
CA ARG A 654 -5.43 -1.97 28.68
C ARG A 654 -4.08 -1.26 28.70
N HIS A 655 -3.03 -2.02 28.96
CA HIS A 655 -1.65 -1.62 28.77
C HIS A 655 -1.03 -2.41 27.61
N TYR A 656 -0.63 -1.73 26.54
CA TYR A 656 0.14 -2.33 25.45
C TYR A 656 1.61 -1.95 25.63
N THR A 657 2.49 -2.95 25.58
CA THR A 657 3.94 -2.76 25.70
C THR A 657 4.66 -3.44 24.54
N GLN A 658 5.72 -2.81 24.04
CA GLN A 658 6.68 -3.43 23.13
C GLN A 658 7.81 -4.14 23.88
N ASN A 659 7.88 -3.93 25.19
CA ASN A 659 8.96 -4.44 26.01
C ASN A 659 8.77 -5.93 26.24
N ILE A 660 9.89 -6.63 26.27
CA ILE A 660 9.95 -8.07 26.51
C ILE A 660 10.52 -8.39 27.89
N ASP A 661 10.97 -7.37 28.63
CA ASP A 661 11.71 -7.47 29.91
C ASP A 661 10.87 -7.94 31.11
N THR A 662 9.55 -8.03 30.95
CA THR A 662 8.55 -8.51 31.94
C THR A 662 8.37 -7.64 33.18
N LEU A 663 8.92 -6.42 33.21
CA LEU A 663 8.84 -5.52 34.36
C LEU A 663 7.39 -5.11 34.69
N GLU A 664 6.50 -5.08 33.71
CA GLU A 664 5.06 -4.86 33.87
C GLU A 664 4.41 -5.94 34.75
N ARG A 665 4.80 -7.20 34.54
CA ARG A 665 4.34 -8.35 35.34
C ARG A 665 4.91 -8.29 36.75
N CYS A 666 6.19 -7.93 36.88
CA CYS A 666 6.86 -7.75 38.17
C CYS A 666 6.22 -6.63 39.00
N ALA A 667 5.83 -5.52 38.35
CA ALA A 667 5.07 -4.45 39.01
C ALA A 667 3.71 -4.96 39.51
N GLY A 668 3.15 -6.01 38.91
CA GLY A 668 1.88 -6.61 39.30
C GLY A 668 0.70 -6.12 38.48
N ILE A 669 0.92 -5.72 37.22
CA ILE A 669 -0.17 -5.45 36.28
C ILE A 669 -0.84 -6.78 35.92
N PRO A 670 -2.17 -6.91 36.04
CA PRO A 670 -2.87 -8.16 35.73
C PRO A 670 -2.71 -8.59 34.26
N GLU A 671 -2.69 -9.90 34.04
CA GLU A 671 -2.51 -10.48 32.71
C GLU A 671 -3.65 -10.12 31.75
N ASP A 672 -4.89 -9.98 32.24
CA ASP A 672 -6.00 -9.51 31.42
C ASP A 672 -5.78 -8.05 30.97
N LYS A 673 -5.04 -7.23 31.72
CA LYS A 673 -4.78 -5.82 31.37
C LYS A 673 -3.53 -5.62 30.52
N LEU A 674 -2.55 -6.50 30.62
CA LEU A 674 -1.27 -6.41 29.90
C LEU A 674 -1.37 -7.02 28.49
N VAL A 675 -0.84 -6.38 27.46
CA VAL A 675 -0.68 -6.88 26.08
C VAL A 675 0.74 -6.67 25.61
N GLU A 676 1.51 -7.76 25.52
CA GLU A 676 2.90 -7.77 25.07
C GLU A 676 2.95 -7.90 23.53
N ALA A 677 3.15 -6.78 22.83
CA ALA A 677 3.07 -6.70 21.37
C ALA A 677 4.21 -7.47 20.68
N HIS A 678 5.43 -7.41 21.24
CA HIS A 678 6.60 -8.15 20.74
C HIS A 678 6.82 -9.49 21.46
N GLY A 679 5.79 -10.01 22.12
CA GLY A 679 5.89 -11.28 22.84
C GLY A 679 6.57 -11.14 24.21
N THR A 680 6.95 -12.26 24.81
CA THR A 680 7.34 -12.30 26.24
C THR A 680 8.45 -13.31 26.53
N PHE A 681 9.30 -13.01 27.52
CA PHE A 681 10.20 -14.01 28.12
C PHE A 681 9.48 -14.97 29.08
N TYR A 682 8.24 -14.67 29.47
CA TYR A 682 7.51 -15.43 30.49
C TYR A 682 7.15 -16.85 30.05
N THR A 683 6.77 -17.04 28.79
CA THR A 683 6.43 -18.34 28.20
C THR A 683 7.44 -18.75 27.14
N SER A 684 7.57 -20.05 26.91
CA SER A 684 8.50 -20.61 25.91
C SER A 684 7.91 -21.82 25.22
N HIS A 685 8.09 -21.90 23.91
CA HIS A 685 7.62 -23.02 23.09
C HIS A 685 8.72 -23.61 22.22
N CYS A 686 8.63 -24.91 21.96
CA CYS A 686 9.43 -25.53 20.92
C CYS A 686 9.05 -24.99 19.54
N LEU A 687 10.06 -24.63 18.73
CA LEU A 687 9.85 -24.12 17.37
C LEU A 687 9.21 -25.12 16.40
N ASP A 688 9.39 -26.43 16.64
CA ASP A 688 8.91 -27.47 15.71
C ASP A 688 7.56 -28.06 16.15
N CYS A 689 7.47 -28.52 17.40
CA CYS A 689 6.28 -29.21 17.91
C CYS A 689 5.34 -28.33 18.75
N ARG A 690 5.72 -27.08 19.04
CA ARG A 690 4.95 -26.13 19.86
C ARG A 690 4.60 -26.64 21.25
N LYS A 691 5.37 -27.57 21.83
CA LYS A 691 5.26 -27.94 23.25
C LYS A 691 5.71 -26.76 24.12
N GLU A 692 4.91 -26.44 25.14
CA GLU A 692 5.18 -25.40 26.13
C GLU A 692 6.21 -25.86 27.16
N TYR A 693 7.07 -24.94 27.61
CA TYR A 693 8.10 -25.15 28.62
C TYR A 693 8.04 -24.05 29.67
N SER A 694 8.30 -24.42 30.94
CA SER A 694 8.33 -23.46 32.04
C SER A 694 9.55 -22.54 31.98
N LEU A 695 9.42 -21.37 32.62
CA LEU A 695 10.50 -20.39 32.73
C LEU A 695 11.74 -21.01 33.40
N GLU A 696 11.58 -21.83 34.44
CA GLU A 696 12.68 -22.48 35.16
C GLU A 696 13.49 -23.40 34.23
N TYR A 697 12.81 -24.19 33.38
CA TYR A 697 13.45 -25.11 32.45
C TYR A 697 14.39 -24.39 31.47
N VAL A 698 13.94 -23.24 30.96
CA VAL A 698 14.68 -22.43 30.00
C VAL A 698 15.78 -21.65 30.71
N LYS A 699 15.49 -21.11 31.90
CA LYS A 699 16.46 -20.38 32.75
C LYS A 699 17.65 -21.26 33.11
N GLU A 700 17.41 -22.46 33.62
CA GLU A 700 18.49 -23.39 34.02
C GLU A 700 19.47 -23.65 32.88
N ARG A 701 18.96 -23.84 31.65
CA ARG A 701 19.79 -24.13 30.47
C ARG A 701 20.54 -22.91 29.96
N ILE A 702 19.87 -21.75 29.88
CA ILE A 702 20.52 -20.50 29.46
C ILE A 702 21.64 -20.13 30.43
N PHE A 703 21.41 -20.24 31.75
CA PHE A 703 22.43 -19.91 32.74
C PHE A 703 23.60 -20.89 32.75
N ALA A 704 23.35 -22.16 32.39
CA ALA A 704 24.37 -23.18 32.16
C ALA A 704 25.10 -23.09 30.79
N ASP A 705 24.87 -22.01 30.02
CA ASP A 705 25.42 -21.80 28.67
C ASP A 705 25.04 -22.92 27.67
N GLN A 706 23.87 -23.51 27.88
CA GLN A 706 23.28 -24.55 27.03
C GLN A 706 22.09 -24.03 26.25
N ILE A 707 21.96 -24.47 25.00
CA ILE A 707 20.78 -24.16 24.17
C ILE A 707 19.60 -25.01 24.67
N PRO A 708 18.45 -24.41 25.00
CA PRO A 708 17.23 -25.15 25.35
C PRO A 708 16.74 -26.01 24.17
N ILE A 709 16.77 -27.33 24.33
CA ILE A 709 16.28 -28.30 23.34
C ILE A 709 14.97 -28.92 23.85
N CYS A 710 14.06 -29.24 22.94
CA CYS A 710 12.80 -29.90 23.24
C CYS A 710 13.02 -31.35 23.68
N THR A 711 12.23 -31.78 24.66
CA THR A 711 12.18 -33.16 25.17
C THR A 711 11.52 -34.16 24.22
N GLU A 712 10.67 -33.70 23.29
CA GLU A 712 9.89 -34.56 22.38
C GLU A 712 10.42 -34.58 20.93
N CYS A 713 11.25 -33.61 20.55
CA CYS A 713 11.75 -33.46 19.18
C CYS A 713 13.11 -32.74 19.18
N PRO A 714 13.90 -32.79 18.10
CA PRO A 714 15.20 -32.12 18.03
C PRO A 714 15.12 -30.58 17.93
N GLY A 715 13.93 -30.00 18.12
CA GLY A 715 13.68 -28.57 17.97
C GLY A 715 14.18 -27.75 19.14
N VAL A 716 14.58 -26.52 18.87
CA VAL A 716 15.01 -25.55 19.89
C VAL A 716 13.77 -24.99 20.60
N VAL A 717 13.85 -24.87 21.92
CA VAL A 717 12.86 -24.18 22.76
C VAL A 717 13.23 -22.71 22.81
N LYS A 718 12.35 -21.86 22.27
CA LYS A 718 12.55 -20.43 22.17
C LYS A 718 11.55 -19.72 23.09
N PRO A 719 11.96 -18.67 23.83
CA PRO A 719 11.02 -17.77 24.48
C PRO A 719 10.04 -17.19 23.45
N ASP A 720 8.80 -16.92 23.85
CA ASP A 720 7.75 -16.41 22.96
C ASP A 720 7.90 -14.91 22.63
N ILE A 721 9.14 -14.47 22.41
CA ILE A 721 9.49 -13.16 21.86
C ILE A 721 9.32 -13.19 20.35
N VAL A 722 8.78 -12.15 19.76
CA VAL A 722 8.60 -12.08 18.30
C VAL A 722 9.90 -11.64 17.63
N PHE A 723 10.44 -12.48 16.76
CA PHE A 723 11.61 -12.16 15.94
C PHE A 723 11.19 -11.55 14.58
N PHE A 724 12.09 -10.81 13.93
CA PHE A 724 11.91 -10.36 12.56
C PHE A 724 11.67 -11.57 11.64
N GLY A 725 10.57 -11.52 10.88
CA GLY A 725 10.07 -12.63 10.08
C GLY A 725 8.98 -13.49 10.74
N GLU A 726 8.65 -13.25 12.03
CA GLU A 726 7.51 -13.85 12.72
C GLU A 726 6.29 -12.91 12.72
N SER A 727 5.08 -13.47 12.90
CA SER A 727 3.86 -12.66 13.06
C SER A 727 3.71 -12.21 14.52
N LEU A 728 3.15 -11.01 14.74
CA LEU A 728 2.79 -10.54 16.07
C LEU A 728 1.77 -11.49 16.74
N PRO A 729 1.67 -11.54 18.08
CA PRO A 729 0.79 -12.48 18.75
C PRO A 729 -0.68 -12.20 18.44
N ASP A 730 -1.49 -13.26 18.24
CA ASP A 730 -2.92 -13.13 17.93
C ASP A 730 -3.69 -12.28 18.95
N ARG A 731 -3.28 -12.35 20.23
CA ARG A 731 -3.87 -11.56 21.30
C ARG A 731 -3.69 -10.06 21.09
N PHE A 732 -2.55 -9.63 20.55
CA PHE A 732 -2.32 -8.23 20.21
C PHE A 732 -3.35 -7.74 19.18
N GLN A 733 -3.54 -8.49 18.09
CA GLN A 733 -4.49 -8.11 17.03
C GLN A 733 -5.95 -8.12 17.51
N ARG A 734 -6.35 -9.13 18.30
CA ARG A 734 -7.73 -9.21 18.83
C ARG A 734 -8.04 -8.09 19.82
N CYS A 735 -7.17 -7.87 20.81
CA CYS A 735 -7.37 -6.79 21.77
C CYS A 735 -7.37 -5.42 21.08
N LEU A 736 -6.51 -5.22 20.06
CA LEU A 736 -6.48 -3.98 19.31
C LEU A 736 -7.82 -3.71 18.59
N GLN A 737 -8.48 -4.75 18.06
CA GLN A 737 -9.79 -4.59 17.42
C GLN A 737 -10.92 -4.36 18.44
N GLU A 738 -10.90 -5.07 19.58
CA GLU A 738 -11.92 -4.99 20.62
C GLU A 738 -11.84 -3.69 21.41
N ASP A 739 -10.66 -3.33 21.91
CA ASP A 739 -10.46 -2.17 22.78
C ASP A 739 -10.76 -0.85 22.04
N PHE A 740 -10.47 -0.79 20.73
CA PHE A 740 -10.69 0.43 19.94
C PHE A 740 -12.14 0.62 19.47
N GLN A 741 -13.02 -0.38 19.64
CA GLN A 741 -14.46 -0.25 19.40
C GLN A 741 -15.23 0.31 20.62
N HIS A 742 -14.66 0.23 21.82
CA HIS A 742 -15.29 0.60 23.09
C HIS A 742 -14.64 1.82 23.79
N LEU A 743 -13.73 2.51 23.11
CA LEU A 743 -12.86 3.51 23.70
C LEU A 743 -13.62 4.70 24.31
N THR A 744 -13.51 4.87 25.63
CA THR A 744 -13.60 6.16 26.34
C THR A 744 -12.26 6.41 27.07
N LEU A 745 -11.23 6.62 26.25
CA LEU A 745 -10.29 7.73 26.37
C LEU A 745 -9.19 7.76 27.47
N THR A 746 -7.93 7.57 27.04
CA THR A 746 -6.73 8.46 27.17
C THR A 746 -5.53 7.62 26.75
N ALA A 747 -4.74 8.04 25.76
CA ALA A 747 -3.52 7.32 25.34
C ALA A 747 -2.28 8.03 25.93
N ILE A 748 -1.62 7.41 26.90
CA ILE A 748 -0.25 7.80 27.28
C ILE A 748 0.68 7.07 26.32
N GLN A 749 1.24 7.81 25.37
CA GLN A 749 2.14 7.30 24.35
C GLN A 749 3.58 7.59 24.75
N GLU A 750 4.42 6.56 24.70
CA GLU A 750 5.86 6.71 24.49
C GLU A 750 6.21 6.08 23.14
N VAL A 751 6.96 6.79 22.29
CA VAL A 751 7.34 6.34 20.96
C VAL A 751 8.84 6.02 20.95
N VAL A 752 9.15 4.74 20.81
CA VAL A 752 10.32 4.30 20.05
C VAL A 752 9.78 3.56 18.83
N GLY A 753 10.23 3.94 17.63
CA GLY A 753 9.64 3.51 16.35
C GLY A 753 9.51 2.00 16.21
N GLY A 754 8.27 1.50 16.27
CA GLY A 754 7.94 0.08 16.11
C GLY A 754 6.44 -0.22 16.16
N PHE A 755 5.62 0.63 16.81
CA PHE A 755 4.17 0.55 16.60
C PHE A 755 3.94 1.14 15.22
N ASP A 756 3.71 0.28 14.25
CA ASP A 756 3.25 0.67 12.92
C ASP A 756 2.04 1.62 13.07
N SER A 757 1.82 2.48 12.09
CA SER A 757 0.85 3.58 12.03
C SER A 757 -0.62 3.28 12.40
N HIS A 758 -0.95 2.03 12.72
CA HIS A 758 -2.30 1.50 12.90
C HIS A 758 -3.01 1.94 14.20
N PRO A 759 -2.45 1.82 15.43
CA PRO A 759 -3.17 2.26 16.64
C PRO A 759 -3.40 3.77 16.67
N ARG A 760 -2.53 4.54 16.00
CA ARG A 760 -2.57 6.02 15.95
C ARG A 760 -3.72 6.56 15.09
N GLN A 761 -4.09 5.84 14.05
CA GLN A 761 -5.18 6.18 13.13
C GLN A 761 -6.57 5.80 13.67
N MET A 762 -6.63 4.94 14.68
CA MET A 762 -7.87 4.38 15.22
C MET A 762 -8.40 5.11 16.46
N VAL A 763 -7.73 6.18 16.90
CA VAL A 763 -8.16 6.99 18.06
C VAL A 763 -9.21 8.03 17.62
N PRO A 764 -10.44 8.00 18.18
CA PRO A 764 -11.51 8.94 17.81
C PRO A 764 -11.11 10.41 18.01
N GLU A 765 -11.64 11.34 17.21
CA GLU A 765 -11.24 12.77 17.25
C GLU A 765 -11.53 13.49 18.58
N TRP A 766 -12.51 13.01 19.34
CA TRP A 766 -12.89 13.54 20.66
C TRP A 766 -12.00 13.06 21.81
N CYS A 767 -10.90 12.35 21.52
CA CYS A 767 -9.99 11.76 22.49
C CYS A 767 -8.71 12.58 22.70
N PRO A 768 -8.50 13.18 23.90
CA PRO A 768 -7.19 13.56 24.38
C PRO A 768 -6.12 12.48 24.33
N ARG A 769 -4.92 12.87 23.90
CA ARG A 769 -3.72 12.02 23.88
C ARG A 769 -2.59 12.74 24.59
N LEU A 770 -1.82 12.02 25.41
CA LEU A 770 -0.66 12.52 26.13
C LEU A 770 0.59 11.77 25.65
N LEU A 771 1.58 12.48 25.15
CA LEU A 771 2.92 11.96 24.89
C LEU A 771 3.81 12.28 26.10
N ILE A 772 4.43 11.28 26.72
CA ILE A 772 5.52 11.49 27.69
C ILE A 772 6.78 10.91 27.03
N ASN A 773 7.71 11.77 26.65
CA ASN A 773 8.93 11.35 25.93
C ASN A 773 9.99 12.46 25.96
N ARG A 774 11.27 12.14 25.74
CA ARG A 774 12.34 13.17 25.63
C ARG A 774 12.17 14.08 24.41
N GLU A 775 11.64 13.55 23.31
CA GLU A 775 11.47 14.26 22.05
C GLU A 775 10.03 14.15 21.52
N LYS A 776 9.62 15.12 20.69
CA LYS A 776 8.34 15.03 19.96
C LYS A 776 8.45 13.93 18.91
N ALA A 777 7.69 12.85 19.10
CA ALA A 777 7.72 11.69 18.23
C ALA A 777 6.32 11.37 17.70
N GLY A 778 6.24 10.84 16.47
CA GLY A 778 4.97 10.50 15.82
C GLY A 778 4.15 11.70 15.33
N MET A 779 4.79 12.84 15.04
CA MET A 779 4.12 14.05 14.55
C MET A 779 3.50 13.86 13.15
N ARG A 780 2.41 14.59 12.87
CA ARG A 780 1.84 14.73 11.53
C ARG A 780 2.82 15.46 10.60
N SER A 781 2.93 15.02 9.34
CA SER A 781 3.72 15.74 8.33
C SER A 781 3.03 17.06 7.95
N PRO A 782 3.71 18.22 8.08
CA PRO A 782 3.16 19.52 7.69
C PRO A 782 2.80 19.60 6.19
N LEU A 783 3.51 18.85 5.35
CA LEU A 783 3.32 18.82 3.90
C LEU A 783 1.97 18.22 3.49
N LEU A 784 1.49 17.20 4.22
CA LEU A 784 0.20 16.55 3.96
C LEU A 784 -1.01 17.37 4.45
N ARG A 785 -0.81 18.30 5.39
CA ARG A 785 -1.85 19.22 5.89
C ARG A 785 -2.35 20.17 4.79
N LEU A 786 -1.48 20.57 3.87
CA LEU A 786 -1.79 21.48 2.77
C LEU A 786 -2.71 20.84 1.70
N TRP A 787 -2.81 19.51 1.67
CA TRP A 787 -3.52 18.74 0.65
C TRP A 787 -4.79 18.04 1.15
N GLY A 788 -5.22 18.28 2.40
CA GLY A 788 -6.47 17.72 2.94
C GLY A 788 -6.48 16.20 3.12
N VAL A 789 -5.32 15.53 3.05
CA VAL A 789 -5.20 14.09 3.26
C VAL A 789 -5.11 13.80 4.76
N MET A 790 -6.05 13.01 5.30
CA MET A 790 -6.07 12.63 6.72
C MET A 790 -4.86 11.77 7.09
N SER A 791 -3.76 12.41 7.52
CA SER A 791 -2.59 11.74 8.09
C SER A 791 -2.83 11.46 9.58
N GLY A 792 -2.69 10.22 10.05
CA GLY A 792 -2.95 9.80 11.44
C GLY A 792 -1.75 9.93 12.39
N GLY A 793 -1.22 11.15 12.58
CA GLY A 793 -0.16 11.46 13.57
C GLY A 793 -0.65 12.25 14.79
N LEU A 794 0.24 12.52 15.74
CA LEU A 794 0.04 13.50 16.82
C LEU A 794 0.21 14.93 16.27
N GLN A 795 -0.63 15.86 16.73
CA GLN A 795 -0.53 17.28 16.44
C GLN A 795 0.02 17.99 17.67
N LEU A 796 1.34 18.17 17.74
CA LEU A 796 2.05 18.70 18.92
C LEU A 796 2.57 20.13 18.70
N ASP A 797 1.94 20.87 17.78
CA ASP A 797 2.28 22.24 17.39
C ASP A 797 1.30 23.25 18.05
N ASP A 798 1.50 24.56 17.82
CA ASP A 798 0.77 25.65 18.52
C ASP A 798 -0.75 25.65 18.30
N ASP A 799 -1.25 24.85 17.36
CA ASP A 799 -2.66 24.68 17.03
C ASP A 799 -3.25 23.33 17.49
N ALA A 800 -2.57 22.63 18.39
CA ALA A 800 -3.05 21.41 19.01
C ALA A 800 -4.38 21.63 19.74
N VAL A 801 -5.35 20.73 19.54
CA VAL A 801 -6.71 20.80 20.13
C VAL A 801 -6.94 19.72 21.20
N ARG A 802 -6.18 18.62 21.15
CA ARG A 802 -6.37 17.43 21.98
C ARG A 802 -5.09 16.66 22.34
N ASP A 803 -3.97 16.98 21.71
CA ASP A 803 -2.71 16.26 21.89
C ASP A 803 -1.77 17.10 22.74
N VAL A 804 -1.27 16.51 23.82
CA VAL A 804 -0.37 17.17 24.78
C VAL A 804 0.94 16.40 24.81
N ALA A 805 2.08 17.10 24.85
CA ALA A 805 3.38 16.48 25.07
C ALA A 805 4.03 16.99 26.36
N ARG A 806 4.46 16.06 27.22
CA ARG A 806 5.34 16.30 28.36
C ARG A 806 6.74 15.83 28.00
N LEU A 807 7.60 16.78 27.66
CA LEU A 807 8.99 16.47 27.31
C LEU A 807 9.84 16.18 28.54
N GLY A 808 10.60 15.09 28.53
CA GLY A 808 11.48 14.69 29.63
C GLY A 808 11.56 13.18 29.82
N ASP A 809 12.16 12.75 30.94
CA ASP A 809 12.23 11.34 31.32
C ASP A 809 10.85 10.80 31.71
N CYS A 810 10.57 9.55 31.35
CA CYS A 810 9.25 8.95 31.55
C CYS A 810 8.88 8.82 33.04
N ASP A 811 9.84 8.50 33.89
CA ASP A 811 9.63 8.41 35.33
C ASP A 811 9.27 9.77 35.93
N ASP A 812 9.98 10.84 35.54
CA ASP A 812 9.68 12.21 35.95
C ASP A 812 8.30 12.66 35.45
N GLY A 813 7.96 12.32 34.20
CA GLY A 813 6.67 12.65 33.61
C GLY A 813 5.50 11.92 34.30
N CYS A 814 5.67 10.63 34.62
CA CYS A 814 4.67 9.86 35.36
C CYS A 814 4.53 10.34 36.81
N GLN A 815 5.64 10.72 37.45
CA GLN A 815 5.64 11.27 38.80
C GLN A 815 4.95 12.65 38.85
N ASP A 816 5.28 13.56 37.93
CA ASP A 816 4.64 14.88 37.77
C ASP A 816 3.13 14.74 37.54
N LEU A 817 2.71 13.81 36.67
CA LEU A 817 1.30 13.53 36.44
C LEU A 817 0.61 12.96 37.70
N ALA A 818 1.27 12.05 38.43
CA ALA A 818 0.75 11.51 39.68
C ALA A 818 0.64 12.58 40.78
N ASP A 819 1.63 13.46 40.93
CA ASP A 819 1.61 14.55 41.90
C ASP A 819 0.45 15.53 41.61
N ARG A 820 0.22 15.90 40.34
CA ARG A 820 -0.92 16.76 39.94
C ARG A 820 -2.29 16.09 40.11
N LEU A 821 -2.34 14.76 39.96
CA LEU A 821 -3.54 13.97 40.25
C LEU A 821 -3.80 13.82 41.76
N GLY A 822 -2.81 14.12 42.62
CA GLY A 822 -2.87 13.91 44.06
C GLY A 822 -2.55 12.47 44.47
N TRP A 823 -1.92 11.69 43.60
CA TRP A 823 -1.54 10.29 43.82
C TRP A 823 -0.02 10.10 44.00
N GLY A 824 0.76 11.17 44.02
CA GLY A 824 2.22 11.10 44.06
C GLY A 824 2.79 10.39 45.30
N ASP A 825 2.28 10.70 46.50
CA ASP A 825 2.70 10.02 47.73
C ASP A 825 2.30 8.55 47.76
N GLU A 826 1.12 8.24 47.21
CA GLU A 826 0.62 6.87 47.07
C GLU A 826 1.49 6.04 46.11
N LEU A 827 1.91 6.64 44.99
CA LEU A 827 2.82 6.03 44.04
C LEU A 827 4.18 5.74 44.71
N ARG A 828 4.76 6.72 45.42
CA ARG A 828 6.03 6.53 46.16
C ARG A 828 5.91 5.43 47.22
N ALA A 829 4.81 5.40 47.97
CA ALA A 829 4.56 4.38 48.99
C ALA A 829 4.33 2.98 48.38
N MET A 830 3.70 2.89 47.21
CA MET A 830 3.54 1.64 46.46
C MET A 830 4.90 1.08 46.03
N ILE A 831 5.75 1.92 45.46
CA ILE A 831 7.10 1.54 45.00
C ILE A 831 7.94 1.05 46.17
N ALA A 832 7.97 1.80 47.28
CA ALA A 832 8.74 1.43 48.47
C ALA A 832 8.34 0.06 49.02
N ARG A 833 7.03 -0.19 49.17
CA ARG A 833 6.51 -1.49 49.64
C ARG A 833 6.88 -2.65 48.72
N ASP A 834 6.79 -2.44 47.41
CA ASP A 834 7.08 -3.52 46.46
C ASP A 834 8.59 -3.79 46.35
N TYR A 835 9.43 -2.76 46.49
CA TYR A 835 10.88 -2.93 46.55
C TYR A 835 11.32 -3.71 47.79
N GLU A 836 10.71 -3.47 48.94
CA GLU A 836 10.93 -4.28 50.15
C GLU A 836 10.50 -5.74 49.94
N ARG A 837 9.35 -5.99 49.30
CA ARG A 837 8.90 -7.34 48.93
C ARG A 837 9.88 -8.04 48.01
N LEU A 838 10.33 -7.37 46.94
CA LEU A 838 11.26 -7.93 45.97
C LEU A 838 12.63 -8.22 46.59
N GLU A 839 13.10 -7.41 47.55
CA GLU A 839 14.33 -7.65 48.30
C GLU A 839 14.22 -8.87 49.23
N LEU A 840 13.06 -9.04 49.89
CA LEU A 840 12.76 -10.22 50.69
C LEU A 840 12.71 -11.48 49.81
N GLU A 841 12.04 -11.44 48.66
CA GLU A 841 11.96 -12.55 47.71
C GLU A 841 13.34 -12.93 47.15
N ALA A 842 14.19 -11.95 46.84
CA ALA A 842 15.57 -12.18 46.40
C ALA A 842 16.42 -12.85 47.51
N SER A 843 16.24 -12.45 48.77
CA SER A 843 16.96 -13.01 49.93
C SER A 843 16.62 -14.48 50.25
N LEU A 844 15.44 -14.94 49.82
CA LEU A 844 14.94 -16.31 50.04
C LEU A 844 15.30 -17.27 48.90
N SER A 845 15.85 -16.78 47.78
CA SER A 845 16.22 -17.61 46.63
C SER A 845 17.63 -18.21 46.78
N PRO A 846 17.83 -19.55 46.66
CA PRO A 846 19.14 -20.16 46.82
C PRO A 846 19.92 -20.09 45.51
N THR A 847 20.51 -18.93 45.19
CA THR A 847 21.73 -18.81 44.34
C THR A 847 22.25 -17.36 44.35
N PRO A 848 23.49 -17.11 44.80
CA PRO A 848 24.13 -15.80 44.60
C PRO A 848 24.74 -15.75 43.20
N VAL A 849 24.20 -14.92 42.31
CA VAL A 849 24.96 -14.45 41.15
C VAL A 849 25.73 -13.20 41.61
N PRO A 850 27.07 -13.16 41.54
CA PRO A 850 27.80 -11.95 41.92
C PRO A 850 27.41 -10.80 40.98
N ALA A 851 27.05 -9.65 41.55
CA ALA A 851 26.95 -8.42 40.79
C ALA A 851 28.34 -8.11 40.20
N ALA A 852 28.47 -8.17 38.88
CA ALA A 852 29.66 -7.66 38.21
C ALA A 852 29.70 -6.14 38.42
N ALA A 853 30.78 -5.66 39.01
CA ALA A 853 31.02 -4.23 39.22
C ALA A 853 30.97 -3.48 37.88
N ALA A 854 30.27 -2.35 37.86
CA ALA A 854 30.31 -1.41 36.74
C ALA A 854 31.76 -1.03 36.43
N PRO A 855 32.20 -0.99 35.16
CA PRO A 855 33.51 -0.47 34.84
C PRO A 855 33.53 1.04 35.12
N THR A 856 34.28 1.43 36.14
CA THR A 856 34.72 2.82 36.32
C THR A 856 35.72 3.12 35.22
N ASP A 857 35.34 4.00 34.29
CA ASP A 857 36.22 4.52 33.24
C ASP A 857 37.33 5.39 33.84
N PRO A 858 38.63 5.08 33.65
CA PRO A 858 39.70 6.03 33.84
C PRO A 858 40.24 6.40 32.46
N LYS A 859 39.80 7.56 31.95
CA LYS A 859 40.21 8.21 30.68
C LYS A 859 39.52 7.59 29.45
N LEU A 860 38.52 8.27 28.90
CA LEU A 860 38.66 9.33 27.90
C LEU A 860 37.31 10.01 27.70
#